data_AF-L0K5K0-F1
#
_entry.id   AF-L0K5K0-F1
#
_cell.length_a   1.000
_cell.length_b   1.000
_cell.length_c   1.000
_cell.angle_alpha   90.00
_cell.angle_beta   90.00
_cell.angle_gamma   90.00
#
_symmetry.space_group_name_H-M   'P 1'
#
loop_
_entity.id
_entity.type
_entity.pdbx_description
1 polymer ?
#
loop_
_entity_poly.entity_id
_entity_poly.type
_entity_poly.pdbx_seq_one_letter_code
_entity_poly.pdbx_strand_id
1 'polypeptide(L)'
;MSLTERIVDRIGNDRYADALPDDLREQAQEDKGVDSEDIDLAVSTGEVYPDKTEQRAFATTLAVAVVLWLMLLVAGGRLSPVQLLATGFSIDDLLTFTVYGYFAVALAVGTGVSAAHWYVRRAPSEIREHLDASPLVTFVTTTVISGLVFLLAALGGWLLVMGALLGAIVALLVLLVAILLSIPLALYGLLKWDRRAIGVSVGAFVAVAVLQVLEAIWPSGIPVEYYVLMMTYALAIVLAGMLLDTAVSNDLEEYRDHIGEIRVSRDLLETDVERLRSSAPAGYPVKVPVPDPDVSESATDSEAVVAEAFDLVKAYDRHIDARPDSSTRRGHSTVANLLLTAAAATHPSRCISPTVATDAADALEKLVAACEAFEDEGFDDDQLTETHVWSVCRDLESADNADAGDIQRLWDACEAFEDRLTDLEDRKEFRERVDELRSGLASTFDDPPADYLDVGSTGDQNWERLEREEQVLALAQQAADLRREYPRADLPVALLSVLRDDAINARDLDPYDLLVEVGKRALDTAAEYGAPFDRARSQVLTIAREDPTGRADDLDALREVLERGVRITEFLDRVDHDHPSVEAAEWRDALATAVDDAFPNILRPIDSQIEAMGDGLWERSDLFAYDWQEFESLVGSLYADDDYDIEVTTDTNDGGVDVWARSPGETVAVQVKQHSPGNTVGRRVLQQLASTIAKGSADRVVVVTSAEFANTAIEYAAEFGPEMDLVDGDDLVRRLSASDLPPPRTIEP
;
A
#
# COMPACT_ATOMS: atom_id res chain seq x y z
N MET A 1 -8.56 7.83 -22.54
CA MET A 1 -7.57 8.89 -22.30
C MET A 1 -7.61 9.81 -23.50
N SER A 2 -7.88 11.10 -23.32
CA SER A 2 -7.86 12.09 -24.40
C SER A 2 -6.44 12.28 -24.94
N LEU A 3 -6.27 12.95 -26.09
CA LEU A 3 -4.94 13.30 -26.59
C LEU A 3 -4.22 14.25 -25.64
N THR A 4 -4.93 15.24 -25.09
CA THR A 4 -4.41 16.18 -24.09
C THR A 4 -3.83 15.45 -22.87
N GLU A 5 -4.55 14.46 -22.32
CA GLU A 5 -4.05 13.63 -21.21
C GLU A 5 -2.78 12.83 -21.59
N ARG A 6 -2.70 12.33 -22.84
CA ARG A 6 -1.51 11.64 -23.36
C ARG A 6 -0.30 12.55 -23.52
N ILE A 7 -0.53 13.83 -23.84
CA ILE A 7 0.50 14.86 -23.90
C ILE A 7 0.99 15.18 -22.48
N VAL A 8 0.06 15.44 -21.55
CA VAL A 8 0.37 15.74 -20.14
C VAL A 8 1.21 14.64 -19.48
N ASP A 9 0.90 13.38 -19.73
CA ASP A 9 1.67 12.22 -19.22
C ASP A 9 3.15 12.23 -19.63
N ARG A 10 3.50 12.95 -20.71
CA ARG A 10 4.88 13.09 -21.21
C ARG A 10 5.55 14.40 -20.79
N ILE A 11 4.81 15.34 -20.22
CA ILE A 11 5.34 16.61 -19.70
C ILE A 11 6.25 16.34 -18.50
N GLY A 12 7.37 17.05 -18.43
CA GLY A 12 8.35 16.92 -17.33
C GLY A 12 9.39 15.82 -17.53
N ASN A 13 9.30 15.03 -18.61
CA ASN A 13 10.36 14.11 -19.00
C ASN A 13 11.25 14.75 -20.06
N ASP A 14 12.52 14.99 -19.70
CA ASP A 14 13.54 15.65 -20.52
C ASP A 14 13.67 15.08 -21.94
N ARG A 15 13.31 13.80 -22.14
CA ARG A 15 13.32 13.15 -23.45
C ARG A 15 12.40 13.84 -24.46
N TYR A 16 11.27 14.36 -24.01
CA TYR A 16 10.25 14.96 -24.87
C TYR A 16 10.37 16.49 -24.96
N ALA A 17 11.35 17.08 -24.28
CA ALA A 17 11.50 18.53 -24.21
C ALA A 17 11.64 19.19 -25.60
N ASP A 18 12.31 18.54 -26.54
CA ASP A 18 12.50 19.07 -27.90
C ASP A 18 11.27 18.87 -28.81
N ALA A 19 10.32 18.02 -28.41
CA ALA A 19 9.07 17.77 -29.12
C ALA A 19 7.89 18.62 -28.60
N LEU A 20 8.08 19.32 -27.46
CA LEU A 20 7.08 20.20 -26.88
C LEU A 20 7.25 21.65 -27.40
N PRO A 21 6.15 22.39 -27.58
CA PRO A 21 6.18 23.84 -27.76
C PRO A 21 7.02 24.56 -26.68
N ASP A 22 7.68 25.67 -27.06
CA ASP A 22 8.64 26.39 -26.19
C ASP A 22 8.04 26.84 -24.85
N ASP A 23 6.79 27.27 -24.88
CA ASP A 23 5.98 27.70 -23.73
C ASP A 23 5.64 26.54 -22.78
N LEU A 24 5.23 25.39 -23.34
CA LEU A 24 4.99 24.17 -22.54
C LEU A 24 6.29 23.58 -22.00
N ARG A 25 7.39 23.69 -22.75
CA ARG A 25 8.71 23.28 -22.29
C ARG A 25 9.20 24.13 -21.11
N GLU A 26 8.96 25.45 -21.14
CA GLU A 26 9.31 26.35 -20.04
C GLU A 26 8.47 26.04 -18.79
N GLN A 27 7.16 25.78 -18.96
CA GLN A 27 6.29 25.35 -17.86
C GLN A 27 6.70 24.00 -17.26
N ALA A 28 7.10 23.04 -18.10
CA ALA A 28 7.59 21.73 -17.66
C ALA A 28 8.88 21.83 -16.81
N GLN A 29 9.75 22.81 -17.12
CA GLN A 29 11.00 23.04 -16.38
C GLN A 29 10.78 23.69 -15.00
N GLU A 30 9.62 24.31 -14.76
CA GLU A 30 9.29 24.97 -13.49
C GLU A 30 8.71 24.00 -12.43
N ASP A 31 8.59 22.70 -12.71
CA ASP A 31 8.08 21.64 -11.80
C ASP A 31 6.69 21.98 -11.17
N LYS A 32 5.89 22.74 -11.91
CA LYS A 32 4.48 22.97 -11.60
C LYS A 32 3.70 21.94 -12.38
N GLY A 33 2.99 21.05 -11.70
CA GLY A 33 2.04 20.15 -12.36
C GLY A 33 1.14 20.96 -13.30
N VAL A 34 1.08 20.55 -14.56
CA VAL A 34 0.31 21.22 -15.61
C VAL A 34 -1.07 20.57 -15.66
N ASP A 35 -2.12 21.36 -15.41
CA ASP A 35 -3.49 20.90 -15.57
C ASP A 35 -3.83 20.84 -17.08
N SER A 36 -4.47 19.76 -17.52
CA SER A 36 -4.90 19.60 -18.91
C SER A 36 -5.84 20.72 -19.38
N GLU A 37 -6.57 21.37 -18.46
CA GLU A 37 -7.47 22.49 -18.81
C GLU A 37 -6.74 23.82 -19.07
N ASP A 38 -5.46 23.95 -18.67
CA ASP A 38 -4.69 25.21 -18.75
C ASP A 38 -3.69 25.26 -19.93
N ILE A 39 -3.69 24.25 -20.80
CA ILE A 39 -2.72 24.11 -21.91
C ILE A 39 -3.28 24.76 -23.19
N ASP A 40 -2.67 25.86 -23.62
CA ASP A 40 -2.95 26.49 -24.90
C ASP A 40 -2.10 25.83 -26.01
N LEU A 41 -2.74 24.97 -26.80
CA LEU A 41 -2.13 24.32 -27.97
C LEU A 41 -2.56 24.98 -29.29
N ALA A 42 -3.28 26.10 -29.24
CA ALA A 42 -3.89 26.71 -30.40
C ALA A 42 -2.84 27.14 -31.45
N VAL A 43 -2.86 26.52 -32.62
CA VAL A 43 -2.04 27.02 -33.75
C VAL A 43 -2.51 28.41 -34.17
N SER A 44 -1.63 29.27 -34.71
CA SER A 44 -2.03 30.64 -35.09
C SER A 44 -3.03 30.68 -36.26
N THR A 45 -3.88 31.72 -36.34
CA THR A 45 -4.82 31.90 -37.48
C THR A 45 -4.09 31.90 -38.83
N GLY A 46 -2.86 32.43 -38.86
CA GLY A 46 -2.00 32.47 -40.04
C GLY A 46 -1.48 31.09 -40.48
N GLU A 47 -1.45 30.10 -39.59
CA GLU A 47 -1.08 28.71 -39.93
C GLU A 47 -2.26 27.90 -40.46
N VAL A 48 -3.49 28.30 -40.11
CA VAL A 48 -4.71 27.66 -40.57
C VAL A 48 -5.10 28.15 -41.98
N TYR A 49 -4.89 29.44 -42.27
CA TYR A 49 -5.14 30.00 -43.59
C TYR A 49 -3.87 30.03 -44.45
N PRO A 50 -3.96 29.87 -45.79
CA PRO A 50 -2.78 29.97 -46.65
C PRO A 50 -2.08 31.32 -46.52
N ASP A 51 -0.73 31.36 -46.49
CA ASP A 51 0.12 32.57 -46.31
C ASP A 51 -0.28 33.81 -47.13
N LYS A 52 -0.89 33.60 -48.29
CA LYS A 52 -1.27 34.67 -49.22
C LYS A 52 -2.64 35.28 -48.91
N THR A 53 -3.41 34.71 -47.99
CA THR A 53 -4.80 35.10 -47.72
C THR A 53 -4.87 36.46 -47.05
N GLU A 54 -4.05 36.69 -46.02
CA GLU A 54 -3.98 37.96 -45.30
C GLU A 54 -3.58 39.12 -46.23
N GLN A 55 -2.52 38.93 -47.04
CA GLN A 55 -2.07 39.94 -47.99
C GLN A 55 -3.14 40.29 -49.03
N ARG A 56 -3.86 39.27 -49.53
CA ARG A 56 -4.95 39.46 -50.48
C ARG A 56 -6.14 40.16 -49.82
N ALA A 57 -6.46 39.80 -48.58
CA ALA A 57 -7.52 40.42 -47.81
C ALA A 57 -7.22 41.91 -47.55
N PHE A 58 -6.02 42.24 -47.09
CA PHE A 58 -5.63 43.63 -46.87
C PHE A 58 -5.65 44.45 -48.17
N ALA A 59 -5.13 43.88 -49.27
CA ALA A 59 -5.18 44.52 -50.58
C ALA A 59 -6.62 44.76 -51.06
N THR A 60 -7.54 43.80 -50.86
CA THR A 60 -8.96 43.99 -51.20
C THR A 60 -9.63 45.03 -50.31
N THR A 61 -9.29 45.09 -49.02
CA THR A 61 -9.76 46.13 -48.09
C THR A 61 -9.41 47.52 -48.62
N LEU A 62 -8.13 47.76 -48.95
CA LEU A 62 -7.70 49.06 -49.48
C LEU A 62 -8.34 49.37 -50.84
N ALA A 63 -8.42 48.40 -51.75
CA ALA A 63 -9.00 48.61 -53.06
C ALA A 63 -10.49 49.00 -52.99
N VAL A 64 -11.28 48.25 -52.20
CA VAL A 64 -12.70 48.55 -51.98
C VAL A 64 -12.86 49.89 -51.26
N ALA A 65 -12.04 50.16 -50.24
CA ALA A 65 -12.08 51.40 -49.49
C ALA A 65 -11.80 52.62 -50.37
N VAL A 66 -10.76 52.59 -51.21
CA VAL A 66 -10.41 53.70 -52.10
C VAL A 66 -11.53 53.97 -53.10
N VAL A 67 -12.06 52.93 -53.75
CA VAL A 67 -13.15 53.08 -54.72
C VAL A 67 -14.39 53.67 -54.06
N LEU A 68 -14.79 53.12 -52.91
CA LEU A 68 -15.98 53.58 -52.19
C LEU A 68 -15.79 54.99 -51.61
N TRP A 69 -14.60 55.32 -51.13
CA TRP A 69 -14.27 56.66 -50.65
C TRP A 69 -14.37 57.70 -51.75
N LEU A 70 -13.82 57.44 -52.93
CA LEU A 70 -13.95 58.31 -54.09
C LEU A 70 -15.41 58.48 -54.52
N MET A 71 -16.21 57.40 -54.50
CA MET A 71 -17.65 57.47 -54.75
C MET A 71 -18.38 58.34 -53.73
N LEU A 72 -18.08 58.21 -52.44
CA LEU A 72 -18.66 59.02 -51.38
C LEU A 72 -18.25 60.49 -51.49
N LEU A 73 -17.03 60.78 -51.92
CA LEU A 73 -16.58 62.15 -52.17
C LEU A 73 -17.34 62.79 -53.34
N VAL A 74 -17.60 62.04 -54.41
CA VAL A 74 -18.41 62.51 -55.53
C VAL A 74 -19.87 62.69 -55.12
N ALA A 75 -20.46 61.70 -54.44
CA ALA A 75 -21.85 61.75 -53.97
C ALA A 75 -22.09 62.86 -52.95
N GLY A 76 -21.12 63.11 -52.07
CA GLY A 76 -21.12 64.20 -51.09
C GLY A 76 -20.80 65.58 -51.66
N GLY A 77 -20.61 65.69 -52.99
CA GLY A 77 -20.30 66.94 -53.68
C GLY A 77 -18.94 67.55 -53.34
N ARG A 78 -18.02 66.76 -52.76
CA ARG A 78 -16.66 67.17 -52.40
C ARG A 78 -15.70 67.09 -53.59
N LEU A 79 -15.97 66.18 -54.53
CA LEU A 79 -15.25 66.05 -55.79
C LEU A 79 -16.25 66.04 -56.96
N SER A 80 -15.93 66.73 -58.04
CA SER A 80 -16.66 66.56 -59.31
C SER A 80 -16.10 65.36 -60.11
N PRO A 81 -16.91 64.69 -60.95
CA PRO A 81 -16.42 63.61 -61.81
C PRO A 81 -15.27 64.04 -62.74
N VAL A 82 -15.20 65.33 -63.09
CA VAL A 82 -14.14 65.90 -63.94
C VAL A 82 -12.83 66.06 -63.16
N GLN A 83 -12.88 66.47 -61.89
CA GLN A 83 -11.71 66.57 -61.01
C GLN A 83 -11.12 65.21 -60.64
N LEU A 84 -11.90 64.13 -60.70
CA LEU A 84 -11.39 62.77 -60.51
C LEU A 84 -10.45 62.34 -61.65
N LEU A 85 -10.71 62.83 -62.88
CA LEU A 85 -9.97 62.48 -64.10
C LEU A 85 -8.82 63.44 -64.42
N ALA A 86 -8.87 64.67 -63.88
CA ALA A 86 -7.79 65.65 -63.98
C ALA A 86 -6.94 65.60 -62.72
N THR A 87 -5.64 65.35 -62.82
CA THR A 87 -4.70 65.14 -61.70
C THR A 87 -4.41 66.42 -60.89
N GLY A 88 -5.43 67.03 -60.27
CA GLY A 88 -5.29 68.25 -59.49
C GLY A 88 -6.45 68.47 -58.53
N PHE A 89 -6.30 67.99 -57.29
CA PHE A 89 -7.11 68.37 -56.14
C PHE A 89 -6.17 68.92 -55.04
N SER A 90 -6.65 69.84 -54.21
CA SER A 90 -5.85 70.33 -53.08
C SER A 90 -5.84 69.29 -51.96
N ILE A 91 -4.68 69.11 -51.31
CA ILE A 91 -4.56 68.27 -50.11
C ILE A 91 -5.48 68.81 -48.99
N ASP A 92 -5.69 70.13 -48.94
CA ASP A 92 -6.57 70.79 -47.98
C ASP A 92 -8.02 70.28 -48.05
N ASP A 93 -8.50 69.94 -49.25
CA ASP A 93 -9.87 69.45 -49.46
C ASP A 93 -10.04 67.99 -48.97
N LEU A 94 -8.96 67.22 -48.94
CA LEU A 94 -8.96 65.85 -48.43
C LEU A 94 -8.79 65.76 -46.92
N LEU A 95 -8.17 66.76 -46.31
CA LEU A 95 -7.85 66.76 -44.89
C LEU A 95 -8.92 67.47 -44.05
N THR A 96 -10.20 67.11 -44.27
CA THR A 96 -11.32 67.57 -43.45
C THR A 96 -11.97 66.42 -42.69
N PHE A 97 -12.56 66.71 -41.53
CA PHE A 97 -13.23 65.71 -40.69
C PHE A 97 -14.37 64.98 -41.43
N THR A 98 -15.12 65.70 -42.28
CA THR A 98 -16.18 65.09 -43.10
C THR A 98 -15.60 64.09 -44.11
N VAL A 99 -14.48 64.42 -44.75
CA VAL A 99 -13.81 63.53 -45.72
C VAL A 99 -13.18 62.33 -45.05
N TYR A 100 -12.64 62.50 -43.84
CA TYR A 100 -12.21 61.38 -42.99
C TYR A 100 -13.39 60.49 -42.60
N GLY A 101 -14.56 61.06 -42.28
CA GLY A 101 -15.77 60.28 -42.03
C GLY A 101 -16.16 59.38 -43.21
N TYR A 102 -16.07 59.89 -44.44
CA TYR A 102 -16.26 59.08 -45.64
C TYR A 102 -15.20 57.99 -45.79
N PHE A 103 -13.94 58.31 -45.46
CA PHE A 103 -12.84 57.34 -45.49
C PHE A 103 -13.04 56.22 -44.47
N ALA A 104 -13.38 56.56 -43.22
CA ALA A 104 -13.61 55.60 -42.15
C ALA A 104 -14.76 54.64 -42.49
N VAL A 105 -15.87 55.16 -43.04
CA VAL A 105 -16.99 54.32 -43.51
C VAL A 105 -16.55 53.43 -44.67
N ALA A 106 -15.82 53.99 -45.65
CA ALA A 106 -15.37 53.23 -46.81
C ALA A 106 -14.37 52.13 -46.43
N LEU A 107 -13.45 52.42 -45.51
CA LEU A 107 -12.48 51.48 -44.98
C LEU A 107 -13.17 50.37 -44.18
N ALA A 108 -14.15 50.72 -43.34
CA ALA A 108 -14.92 49.74 -42.59
C ALA A 108 -15.68 48.75 -43.50
N VAL A 109 -16.33 49.27 -44.55
CA VAL A 109 -17.00 48.43 -45.57
C VAL A 109 -15.97 47.59 -46.33
N GLY A 110 -14.81 48.16 -46.66
CA GLY A 110 -13.70 47.43 -47.28
C GLY A 110 -13.24 46.25 -46.43
N THR A 111 -13.04 46.47 -45.12
CA THR A 111 -12.65 45.42 -44.16
C THR A 111 -13.70 44.32 -44.10
N GLY A 112 -15.00 44.68 -44.00
CA GLY A 112 -16.07 43.70 -43.97
C GLY A 112 -16.21 42.88 -45.24
N VAL A 113 -16.13 43.51 -46.43
CA VAL A 113 -16.20 42.79 -47.72
C VAL A 113 -15.04 41.82 -47.84
N SER A 114 -13.86 42.27 -47.45
CA SER A 114 -12.64 41.48 -47.49
C SER A 114 -12.71 40.27 -46.55
N ALA A 115 -13.12 40.48 -45.30
CA ALA A 115 -13.29 39.43 -44.30
C ALA A 115 -14.26 38.34 -44.80
N ALA A 116 -15.45 38.74 -45.24
CA ALA A 116 -16.46 37.81 -45.75
C ALA A 116 -16.00 37.03 -47.00
N HIS A 117 -15.19 37.66 -47.86
CA HIS A 117 -14.72 37.01 -49.08
C HIS A 117 -13.60 36.01 -48.80
N TRP A 118 -12.56 36.44 -48.10
CA TRP A 118 -11.33 35.66 -47.95
C TRP A 118 -11.40 34.64 -46.81
N TYR A 119 -11.99 35.00 -45.67
CA TYR A 119 -12.00 34.15 -44.49
C TYR A 119 -13.26 33.28 -44.35
N VAL A 120 -14.32 33.53 -45.12
CA VAL A 120 -15.52 32.65 -45.08
C VAL A 120 -15.76 32.00 -46.43
N ARG A 121 -15.93 32.80 -47.50
CA ARG A 121 -16.31 32.26 -48.81
C ARG A 121 -15.17 31.51 -49.51
N ARG A 122 -13.93 31.98 -49.37
CA ARG A 122 -12.72 31.37 -49.94
C ARG A 122 -11.96 30.51 -48.92
N ALA A 123 -12.51 30.31 -47.72
CA ALA A 123 -11.94 29.40 -46.74
C ALA A 123 -11.80 27.98 -47.35
N PRO A 124 -10.71 27.25 -47.05
CA PRO A 124 -10.57 25.82 -47.28
C PRO A 124 -11.80 25.01 -46.83
N SER A 125 -12.00 23.82 -47.42
CA SER A 125 -13.17 22.97 -47.15
C SER A 125 -13.27 22.61 -45.67
N GLU A 126 -12.13 22.27 -45.09
CA GLU A 126 -11.91 21.75 -43.75
C GLU A 126 -12.29 22.81 -42.70
N ILE A 127 -11.96 24.06 -42.98
CA ILE A 127 -12.27 25.21 -42.13
C ILE A 127 -13.74 25.59 -42.25
N ARG A 128 -14.32 25.53 -43.46
CA ARG A 128 -15.68 26.00 -43.73
C ARG A 128 -16.75 25.24 -42.95
N GLU A 129 -16.49 23.98 -42.60
CA GLU A 129 -17.41 23.15 -41.81
C GLU A 129 -17.47 23.58 -40.33
N HIS A 130 -16.42 24.23 -39.84
CA HIS A 130 -16.31 24.73 -38.47
C HIS A 130 -16.71 26.21 -38.33
N LEU A 131 -17.00 26.90 -39.45
CA LEU A 131 -17.44 28.30 -39.43
C LEU A 131 -18.94 28.41 -39.21
N ASP A 132 -19.34 28.88 -38.03
CA ASP A 132 -20.75 29.20 -37.72
C ASP A 132 -21.25 30.44 -38.48
N ALA A 133 -20.37 31.40 -38.76
CA ALA A 133 -20.75 32.68 -39.37
C ALA A 133 -20.91 32.59 -40.90
N SER A 134 -22.11 32.93 -41.39
CA SER A 134 -22.31 33.12 -42.83
C SER A 134 -21.55 34.35 -43.36
N PRO A 135 -21.16 34.40 -44.66
CA PRO A 135 -20.44 35.53 -45.23
C PRO A 135 -21.15 36.88 -45.03
N LEU A 136 -22.48 36.87 -44.97
CA LEU A 136 -23.27 38.08 -44.73
C LEU A 136 -23.17 38.56 -43.28
N VAL A 137 -23.17 37.63 -42.32
CA VAL A 137 -23.00 37.94 -40.89
C VAL A 137 -21.61 38.51 -40.64
N THR A 138 -20.56 37.87 -41.18
CA THR A 138 -19.18 38.36 -41.08
C THR A 138 -19.02 39.74 -41.73
N PHE A 139 -19.60 39.94 -42.92
CA PHE A 139 -19.60 41.25 -43.57
C PHE A 139 -20.19 42.34 -42.65
N VAL A 140 -21.39 42.10 -42.10
CA VAL A 140 -22.10 43.10 -41.29
C VAL A 140 -21.36 43.37 -39.98
N THR A 141 -20.98 42.33 -39.25
CA THR A 141 -20.31 42.43 -37.95
C THR A 141 -18.95 43.13 -38.07
N THR A 142 -18.09 42.67 -38.98
CA THR A 142 -16.77 43.29 -39.20
C THR A 142 -16.89 44.73 -39.69
N THR A 143 -17.88 45.06 -40.55
CA THR A 143 -18.11 46.43 -40.99
C THR A 143 -18.53 47.34 -39.83
N VAL A 144 -19.45 46.89 -38.98
CA VAL A 144 -19.95 47.67 -37.85
C VAL A 144 -18.84 47.91 -36.82
N ILE A 145 -18.12 46.85 -36.44
CA ILE A 145 -17.01 46.92 -35.47
C ILE A 145 -15.91 47.85 -36.01
N SER A 146 -15.46 47.63 -37.24
CA SER A 146 -14.41 48.46 -37.86
C SER A 146 -14.84 49.93 -37.96
N GLY A 147 -16.10 50.18 -38.33
CA GLY A 147 -16.65 51.54 -38.38
C GLY A 147 -16.62 52.23 -37.02
N LEU A 148 -17.02 51.52 -35.95
CA LEU A 148 -16.95 52.02 -34.57
C LEU A 148 -15.51 52.35 -34.17
N VAL A 149 -14.57 51.43 -34.43
CA VAL A 149 -13.14 51.61 -34.11
C VAL A 149 -12.56 52.83 -34.85
N PHE A 150 -12.81 52.97 -36.15
CA PHE A 150 -12.27 54.08 -36.94
C PHE A 150 -12.89 55.43 -36.57
N LEU A 151 -14.18 55.45 -36.20
CA LEU A 151 -14.85 56.67 -35.71
C LEU A 151 -14.35 57.09 -34.32
N LEU A 152 -14.10 56.13 -33.42
CA LEU A 152 -13.49 56.41 -32.12
C LEU A 152 -12.07 56.93 -32.26
N ALA A 153 -11.27 56.37 -33.18
CA ALA A 153 -9.94 56.89 -33.51
C ALA A 153 -10.01 58.33 -34.03
N ALA A 154 -11.01 58.66 -34.85
CA ALA A 154 -11.27 60.03 -35.33
C ALA A 154 -11.58 61.00 -34.19
N LEU A 155 -12.47 60.60 -33.29
CA LEU A 155 -12.91 61.39 -32.14
C LEU A 155 -11.74 61.64 -31.17
N GLY A 156 -10.93 60.61 -30.91
CA GLY A 156 -9.71 60.71 -30.11
C GLY A 156 -8.69 61.69 -30.70
N GLY A 157 -8.45 61.60 -32.01
CA GLY A 157 -7.61 62.57 -32.72
C GLY A 157 -8.14 64.01 -32.61
N TRP A 158 -9.46 64.20 -32.78
CA TRP A 158 -10.08 65.52 -32.69
C TRP A 158 -10.00 66.14 -31.27
N LEU A 159 -10.20 65.34 -30.23
CA LEU A 159 -10.05 65.78 -28.84
C LEU A 159 -8.63 66.22 -28.52
N LEU A 160 -7.61 65.57 -29.08
CA LEU A 160 -6.20 65.97 -28.95
C LEU A 160 -5.93 67.35 -29.58
N VAL A 161 -6.51 67.64 -30.76
CA VAL A 161 -6.39 68.95 -31.42
C VAL A 161 -7.04 70.06 -30.59
N MET A 162 -8.25 69.81 -30.07
CA MET A 162 -8.98 70.78 -29.23
C MET A 162 -8.25 71.07 -27.91
N GLY A 163 -7.63 70.05 -27.31
CA GLY A 163 -6.79 70.21 -26.12
C GLY A 163 -5.55 71.09 -26.38
N ALA A 164 -4.90 70.91 -27.54
CA ALA A 164 -3.74 71.71 -27.93
C ALA A 164 -4.09 73.20 -28.19
N LEU A 165 -5.24 73.47 -28.83
CA LEU A 165 -5.72 74.83 -29.10
C LEU A 165 -6.10 75.60 -27.83
N LEU A 166 -6.74 74.94 -26.86
CA LEU A 166 -7.08 75.55 -25.56
C LEU A 166 -5.82 75.95 -24.78
N GLY A 167 -4.79 75.09 -24.81
CA GLY A 167 -3.48 75.37 -24.21
C GLY A 167 -2.76 76.55 -24.86
N ALA A 168 -2.81 76.66 -26.20
CA ALA A 168 -2.20 77.75 -26.94
C ALA A 168 -2.88 79.11 -26.67
N ILE A 169 -4.22 79.16 -26.60
CA ILE A 169 -4.98 80.40 -26.32
C ILE A 169 -4.69 80.94 -24.91
N VAL A 170 -4.62 80.05 -23.91
CA VAL A 170 -4.28 80.41 -22.52
C VAL A 170 -2.84 80.93 -22.43
N ALA A 171 -1.89 80.27 -23.10
CA ALA A 171 -0.51 80.72 -23.15
C ALA A 171 -0.37 82.12 -23.80
N LEU A 172 -1.12 82.38 -24.88
CA LEU A 172 -1.08 83.65 -25.62
C LEU A 172 -1.69 84.82 -24.83
N LEU A 173 -2.76 84.55 -24.05
CA LEU A 173 -3.35 85.52 -23.11
C LEU A 173 -2.39 85.88 -21.96
N VAL A 174 -1.71 84.88 -21.38
CA VAL A 174 -0.68 85.08 -20.34
C VAL A 174 0.50 85.89 -20.89
N LEU A 175 0.91 85.61 -22.13
CA LEU A 175 1.99 86.31 -22.82
C LEU A 175 1.65 87.79 -23.10
N LEU A 176 0.42 88.08 -23.54
CA LEU A 176 -0.04 89.45 -23.79
C LEU A 176 -0.03 90.30 -22.51
N VAL A 177 -0.46 89.73 -21.38
CA VAL A 177 -0.43 90.39 -20.07
C VAL A 177 1.01 90.61 -19.60
N ALA A 178 1.90 89.64 -19.80
CA ALA A 178 3.31 89.77 -19.45
C ALA A 178 4.01 90.88 -20.26
N ILE A 179 3.72 91.00 -21.56
CA ILE A 179 4.28 92.05 -22.43
C ILE A 179 3.80 93.43 -21.99
N LEU A 180 2.49 93.61 -21.76
CA LEU A 180 1.91 94.89 -21.32
C LEU A 180 2.48 95.36 -19.98
N LEU A 181 2.80 94.44 -19.06
CA LEU A 181 3.41 94.75 -17.77
C LEU A 181 4.93 95.00 -17.86
N SER A 182 5.62 94.40 -18.84
CA SER A 182 7.07 94.49 -18.97
C SER A 182 7.57 95.88 -19.42
N ILE A 183 6.78 96.61 -20.22
CA ILE A 183 7.13 97.95 -20.75
C ILE A 183 7.25 99.01 -19.63
N PRO A 184 6.25 99.22 -18.76
CA PRO A 184 6.38 100.17 -17.65
C PRO A 184 7.43 99.73 -16.63
N LEU A 185 7.64 98.42 -16.44
CA LEU A 185 8.67 97.89 -15.54
C LEU A 185 10.10 98.12 -16.07
N ALA A 186 10.31 97.99 -17.39
CA ALA A 186 11.57 98.35 -18.05
C ALA A 186 11.86 99.84 -17.94
N LEU A 187 10.84 100.68 -18.15
CA LEU A 187 10.95 102.14 -18.01
C LEU A 187 11.31 102.54 -16.57
N TYR A 188 10.66 101.92 -15.58
CA TYR A 188 10.97 102.10 -14.16
C TYR A 188 12.41 101.70 -13.83
N GLY A 189 12.85 100.51 -14.29
CA GLY A 189 14.20 100.01 -14.06
C GLY A 189 15.29 100.92 -14.62
N LEU A 190 15.09 101.45 -15.84
CA LEU A 190 16.01 102.41 -16.48
C LEU A 190 16.06 103.75 -15.75
N LEU A 191 14.93 104.26 -15.26
CA LEU A 191 14.85 105.54 -14.52
C LEU A 191 15.48 105.47 -13.12
N LYS A 192 15.35 104.33 -12.43
CA LYS A 192 15.85 104.14 -11.06
C LYS A 192 17.20 103.44 -10.97
N TRP A 193 17.79 103.07 -12.10
CA TRP A 193 19.05 102.29 -12.16
C TRP A 193 18.98 100.97 -11.38
N ASP A 194 17.81 100.33 -11.34
CA ASP A 194 17.61 99.04 -10.71
C ASP A 194 17.89 97.90 -11.70
N ARG A 195 19.06 97.27 -11.54
CA ARG A 195 19.52 96.16 -12.40
C ARG A 195 18.59 94.94 -12.36
N ARG A 196 17.80 94.74 -11.29
CA ARG A 196 16.87 93.61 -11.17
C ARG A 196 15.61 93.83 -12.01
N ALA A 197 15.05 95.04 -12.00
CA ALA A 197 13.90 95.40 -12.82
C ALA A 197 14.23 95.35 -14.33
N ILE A 198 15.44 95.77 -14.71
CA ILE A 198 15.95 95.65 -16.09
C ILE A 198 16.15 94.18 -16.48
N GLY A 199 16.70 93.35 -15.57
CA GLY A 199 16.89 91.92 -15.82
C GLY A 199 15.57 91.15 -16.02
N VAL A 200 14.54 91.44 -15.24
CA VAL A 200 13.22 90.79 -15.35
C VAL A 200 12.51 91.17 -16.65
N SER A 201 12.62 92.42 -17.09
CA SER A 201 12.01 92.87 -18.35
C SER A 201 12.73 92.31 -19.59
N VAL A 202 14.06 92.20 -19.56
CA VAL A 202 14.83 91.50 -20.61
C VAL A 202 14.52 90.00 -20.62
N GLY A 203 14.39 89.35 -19.45
CA GLY A 203 14.02 87.94 -19.35
C GLY A 203 12.63 87.63 -19.91
N ALA A 204 11.64 88.49 -19.66
CA ALA A 204 10.31 88.34 -20.24
C ALA A 204 10.32 88.48 -21.78
N PHE A 205 11.14 89.38 -22.33
CA PHE A 205 11.30 89.55 -23.78
C PHE A 205 11.99 88.34 -24.44
N VAL A 206 12.99 87.76 -23.76
CA VAL A 206 13.67 86.54 -24.23
C VAL A 206 12.73 85.33 -24.17
N ALA A 207 11.87 85.21 -23.16
CA ALA A 207 10.87 84.14 -23.08
C ALA A 207 9.84 84.21 -24.23
N VAL A 208 9.43 85.41 -24.63
CA VAL A 208 8.58 85.64 -25.83
C VAL A 208 9.31 85.23 -27.10
N ALA A 209 10.60 85.58 -27.23
CA ALA A 209 11.41 85.18 -28.38
C ALA A 209 11.61 83.64 -28.46
N VAL A 210 11.77 82.96 -27.32
CA VAL A 210 11.91 81.49 -27.27
C VAL A 210 10.58 80.79 -27.64
N LEU A 211 9.43 81.32 -27.22
CA LEU A 211 8.12 80.79 -27.62
C LEU A 211 7.84 80.96 -29.12
N GLN A 212 8.24 82.08 -29.71
CA GLN A 212 8.20 82.29 -31.16
C GLN A 212 9.15 81.35 -31.92
N VAL A 213 10.29 81.00 -31.31
CA VAL A 213 11.23 80.01 -31.88
C VAL A 213 10.68 78.59 -31.78
N LEU A 214 9.90 78.25 -30.74
CA LEU A 214 9.20 76.95 -30.66
C LEU A 214 8.10 76.81 -31.72
N GLU A 215 7.41 77.90 -32.08
CA GLU A 215 6.52 77.96 -33.24
C GLU A 215 7.27 77.72 -34.57
N ALA A 216 8.57 78.06 -34.62
CA ALA A 216 9.43 77.90 -35.80
C ALA A 216 10.06 76.50 -35.95
N ILE A 217 9.96 75.61 -34.94
CA ILE A 217 10.38 74.20 -35.04
C ILE A 217 9.30 73.34 -35.71
N TRP A 218 8.07 73.84 -35.84
CA TRP A 218 6.99 73.22 -36.63
C TRP A 218 7.12 73.62 -38.11
N PRO A 219 6.96 72.72 -39.10
CA PRO A 219 7.09 73.09 -40.51
C PRO A 219 6.10 74.20 -40.86
N SER A 220 6.61 75.39 -41.16
CA SER A 220 5.79 76.57 -41.41
C SER A 220 4.94 76.39 -42.66
N GLY A 221 3.61 76.35 -42.51
CA GLY A 221 2.65 76.43 -43.62
C GLY A 221 1.46 75.46 -43.58
N ILE A 222 1.46 74.43 -42.72
CA ILE A 222 0.38 73.43 -42.64
C ILE A 222 -0.30 73.49 -41.26
N PRO A 223 -1.61 73.77 -41.18
CA PRO A 223 -2.41 73.70 -39.95
C PRO A 223 -2.22 72.40 -39.15
N VAL A 224 -2.13 72.49 -37.82
CA VAL A 224 -1.94 71.33 -36.91
C VAL A 224 -3.04 70.27 -37.06
N GLU A 225 -4.26 70.71 -37.37
CA GLU A 225 -5.42 69.86 -37.67
C GLU A 225 -5.16 68.87 -38.82
N TYR A 226 -4.39 69.26 -39.83
CA TYR A 226 -4.04 68.40 -40.96
C TYR A 226 -3.07 67.28 -40.59
N TYR A 227 -2.13 67.54 -39.68
CA TYR A 227 -1.20 66.51 -39.19
C TYR A 227 -1.89 65.45 -38.36
N VAL A 228 -2.77 65.87 -37.46
CA VAL A 228 -3.54 64.92 -36.63
C VAL A 228 -4.46 64.08 -37.51
N LEU A 229 -5.10 64.70 -38.50
CA LEU A 229 -5.95 63.96 -39.41
C LEU A 229 -5.15 62.96 -40.26
N MET A 230 -4.00 63.35 -40.80
CA MET A 230 -3.09 62.45 -41.53
C MET A 230 -2.63 61.26 -40.66
N MET A 231 -2.32 61.50 -39.38
CA MET A 231 -1.99 60.42 -38.43
C MET A 231 -3.18 59.49 -38.19
N THR A 232 -4.41 60.02 -38.10
CA THR A 232 -5.62 59.19 -37.96
C THR A 232 -5.90 58.35 -39.21
N TYR A 233 -5.63 58.86 -40.43
CA TYR A 233 -5.73 58.08 -41.66
C TYR A 233 -4.74 56.90 -41.64
N ALA A 234 -3.49 57.14 -41.25
CA ALA A 234 -2.48 56.10 -41.14
C ALA A 234 -2.84 55.06 -40.06
N LEU A 235 -3.31 55.51 -38.90
CA LEU A 235 -3.76 54.62 -37.82
C LEU A 235 -4.94 53.75 -38.24
N ALA A 236 -5.93 54.32 -38.94
CA ALA A 236 -7.07 53.56 -39.43
C ALA A 236 -6.65 52.46 -40.43
N ILE A 237 -5.67 52.73 -41.30
CA ILE A 237 -5.12 51.72 -42.23
C ILE A 237 -4.44 50.58 -41.47
N VAL A 238 -3.64 50.88 -40.44
CA VAL A 238 -2.98 49.85 -39.61
C VAL A 238 -4.02 49.03 -38.85
N LEU A 239 -5.00 49.69 -38.22
CA LEU A 239 -6.08 49.02 -37.50
C LEU A 239 -6.94 48.14 -38.42
N ALA A 240 -7.12 48.53 -39.69
CA ALA A 240 -7.84 47.71 -40.67
C ALA A 240 -7.15 46.37 -40.96
N GLY A 241 -5.81 46.31 -40.90
CA GLY A 241 -5.06 45.07 -41.00
C GLY A 241 -5.30 44.16 -39.79
N MET A 242 -5.15 44.70 -38.58
CA MET A 242 -5.36 43.96 -37.33
C MET A 242 -6.78 43.40 -37.20
N LEU A 243 -7.79 44.16 -37.62
CA LEU A 243 -9.20 43.74 -37.52
C LEU A 243 -9.56 42.60 -38.47
N LEU A 244 -8.80 42.36 -39.54
CA LEU A 244 -9.04 41.23 -40.45
C LEU A 244 -8.73 39.89 -39.78
N ASP A 245 -7.69 39.84 -38.94
CA ASP A 245 -7.26 38.63 -38.23
C ASP A 245 -8.29 38.22 -37.16
N THR A 246 -8.84 39.19 -36.45
CA THR A 246 -9.87 38.98 -35.43
C THR A 246 -11.26 38.63 -35.98
N ALA A 247 -11.47 38.73 -37.30
CA ALA A 247 -12.81 38.63 -37.88
C ALA A 247 -13.41 37.22 -37.80
N VAL A 248 -12.57 36.19 -37.69
CA VAL A 248 -12.97 34.78 -37.72
C VAL A 248 -12.24 33.96 -36.64
N SER A 249 -11.42 34.59 -35.80
CA SER A 249 -10.62 33.89 -34.77
C SER A 249 -11.48 33.11 -33.77
N ASN A 250 -12.64 33.68 -33.38
CA ASN A 250 -13.51 33.08 -32.38
C ASN A 250 -14.26 31.84 -32.90
N ASP A 251 -14.60 31.83 -34.20
CA ASP A 251 -15.28 30.70 -34.83
C ASP A 251 -14.30 29.53 -35.12
N LEU A 252 -13.00 29.72 -34.85
CA LEU A 252 -11.93 28.77 -35.17
C LEU A 252 -11.14 28.31 -33.95
N GLU A 253 -11.49 28.76 -32.75
CA GLU A 253 -10.77 28.44 -31.52
C GLU A 253 -10.67 26.92 -31.33
N GLU A 254 -11.80 26.22 -31.32
CA GLU A 254 -11.87 24.75 -31.16
C GLU A 254 -11.11 23.99 -32.26
N TYR A 255 -11.20 24.43 -33.52
CA TYR A 255 -10.47 23.80 -34.63
C TYR A 255 -8.95 24.01 -34.53
N ARG A 256 -8.51 25.19 -34.06
CA ARG A 256 -7.08 25.52 -33.89
C ARG A 256 -6.46 24.71 -32.76
N ASP A 257 -7.20 24.53 -31.67
CA ASP A 257 -6.77 23.71 -30.54
C ASP A 257 -6.60 22.25 -30.99
N HIS A 258 -7.60 21.72 -31.69
CA HIS A 258 -7.60 20.32 -32.16
C HIS A 258 -6.44 20.00 -33.12
N ILE A 259 -6.14 20.89 -34.06
CA ILE A 259 -4.98 20.74 -34.96
C ILE A 259 -3.65 20.84 -34.20
N GLY A 260 -3.60 21.72 -33.19
CA GLY A 260 -2.45 21.83 -32.29
C GLY A 260 -2.17 20.55 -31.53
N GLU A 261 -3.20 19.95 -30.94
CA GLU A 261 -3.12 18.67 -30.23
C GLU A 261 -2.57 17.55 -31.12
N ILE A 262 -3.06 17.44 -32.35
CA ILE A 262 -2.61 16.41 -33.30
C ILE A 262 -1.13 16.61 -33.66
N ARG A 263 -0.68 17.86 -33.91
CA ARG A 263 0.72 18.15 -34.27
C ARG A 263 1.68 17.84 -33.13
N VAL A 264 1.37 18.29 -31.91
CA VAL A 264 2.21 17.99 -30.74
C VAL A 264 2.22 16.50 -30.48
N SER A 265 1.07 15.84 -30.56
CA SER A 265 0.98 14.38 -30.41
C SER A 265 1.82 13.63 -31.44
N ARG A 266 1.88 14.10 -32.70
CA ARG A 266 2.74 13.53 -33.74
C ARG A 266 4.21 13.62 -33.36
N ASP A 267 4.68 14.78 -32.95
CA ASP A 267 6.10 15.00 -32.62
C ASP A 267 6.53 14.14 -31.40
N LEU A 268 5.62 13.99 -30.44
CA LEU A 268 5.79 13.04 -29.33
C LEU A 268 5.83 11.59 -29.81
N LEU A 269 4.94 11.20 -30.73
CA LEU A 269 4.94 9.86 -31.34
C LEU A 269 6.22 9.57 -32.12
N GLU A 270 6.75 10.54 -32.88
CA GLU A 270 8.03 10.38 -33.59
C GLU A 270 9.18 10.12 -32.61
N THR A 271 9.19 10.84 -31.48
CA THR A 271 10.16 10.63 -30.40
C THR A 271 10.03 9.24 -29.78
N ASP A 272 8.81 8.78 -29.52
CA ASP A 272 8.54 7.44 -28.99
C ASP A 272 8.94 6.33 -29.97
N VAL A 273 8.67 6.51 -31.27
CA VAL A 273 9.01 5.55 -32.31
C VAL A 273 10.53 5.47 -32.51
N GLU A 274 11.24 6.60 -32.48
CA GLU A 274 12.69 6.61 -32.59
C GLU A 274 13.35 5.95 -31.36
N ARG A 275 12.80 6.19 -30.17
CA ARG A 275 13.20 5.47 -28.96
C ARG A 275 13.01 3.96 -29.12
N LEU A 276 11.83 3.51 -29.53
CA LEU A 276 11.55 2.08 -29.75
C LEU A 276 12.54 1.46 -30.74
N ARG A 277 12.86 2.16 -31.85
CA ARG A 277 13.85 1.67 -32.82
C ARG A 277 15.25 1.57 -32.23
N SER A 278 15.60 2.45 -31.29
CA SER A 278 16.91 2.44 -30.63
C SER A 278 17.04 1.38 -29.54
N SER A 279 15.95 1.06 -28.83
CA SER A 279 15.92 0.05 -27.76
C SER A 279 15.63 -1.35 -28.29
N ALA A 280 14.97 -1.48 -29.44
CA ALA A 280 14.59 -2.76 -29.99
C ALA A 280 15.82 -3.61 -30.41
N PRO A 281 15.74 -4.95 -30.25
CA PRO A 281 16.79 -5.86 -30.70
C PRO A 281 17.11 -5.73 -32.19
N ALA A 282 18.34 -6.07 -32.58
CA ALA A 282 18.79 -5.98 -33.96
C ALA A 282 17.88 -6.78 -34.91
N GLY A 283 17.27 -6.08 -35.88
CA GLY A 283 16.36 -6.69 -36.86
C GLY A 283 14.89 -6.78 -36.44
N TYR A 284 14.50 -6.21 -35.29
CA TYR A 284 13.12 -6.12 -34.84
C TYR A 284 12.37 -4.96 -35.55
N PRO A 285 11.34 -5.23 -36.37
CA PRO A 285 10.69 -4.21 -37.18
C PRO A 285 9.63 -3.41 -36.42
N VAL A 286 9.94 -2.15 -36.06
CA VAL A 286 8.95 -1.23 -35.47
C VAL A 286 8.12 -0.57 -36.58
N LYS A 287 6.84 -0.95 -36.67
CA LYS A 287 5.84 -0.37 -37.58
C LYS A 287 4.72 0.28 -36.77
N VAL A 288 4.86 1.58 -36.50
CA VAL A 288 3.82 2.42 -35.90
C VAL A 288 3.42 3.47 -36.94
N PRO A 289 2.13 3.61 -37.28
CA PRO A 289 1.69 4.65 -38.19
C PRO A 289 1.84 6.02 -37.50
N VAL A 290 2.54 6.94 -38.13
CA VAL A 290 2.61 8.35 -37.70
C VAL A 290 1.75 9.15 -38.68
N PRO A 291 0.63 9.76 -38.24
CA PRO A 291 -0.25 10.48 -39.13
C PRO A 291 0.41 11.75 -39.67
N ASP A 292 0.14 12.07 -40.93
CA ASP A 292 0.55 13.31 -41.57
C ASP A 292 -0.58 14.36 -41.41
N PRO A 293 -0.38 15.42 -40.59
CA PRO A 293 -1.41 16.40 -40.29
C PRO A 293 -1.85 17.21 -41.52
N ASP A 294 -1.05 17.23 -42.59
CA ASP A 294 -1.35 18.00 -43.80
C ASP A 294 -2.17 17.19 -44.84
N VAL A 295 -2.46 15.91 -44.58
CA VAL A 295 -2.98 14.97 -45.60
C VAL A 295 -4.33 14.34 -45.20
N SER A 296 -4.83 14.48 -43.97
CA SER A 296 -6.04 13.76 -43.54
C SER A 296 -7.34 14.36 -44.07
N GLU A 297 -8.26 13.49 -44.51
CA GLU A 297 -9.58 13.84 -45.06
C GLU A 297 -10.57 14.35 -43.99
N SER A 298 -10.23 14.24 -42.69
CA SER A 298 -10.92 14.90 -41.57
C SER A 298 -10.02 14.98 -40.33
N ALA A 299 -10.32 15.89 -39.39
CA ALA A 299 -9.56 16.07 -38.14
C ALA A 299 -9.86 14.97 -37.10
N THR A 300 -11.06 14.41 -37.13
CA THR A 300 -11.50 13.30 -36.25
C THR A 300 -10.82 11.98 -36.60
N ASP A 301 -10.62 11.70 -37.89
CA ASP A 301 -9.92 10.47 -38.32
C ASP A 301 -8.44 10.50 -37.89
N SER A 302 -7.80 11.68 -37.91
CA SER A 302 -6.43 11.86 -37.44
C SER A 302 -6.28 11.62 -35.94
N GLU A 303 -7.24 12.09 -35.13
CA GLU A 303 -7.23 11.85 -33.68
C GLU A 303 -7.26 10.34 -33.36
N ALA A 304 -8.15 9.59 -34.01
CA ALA A 304 -8.25 8.15 -33.81
C ALA A 304 -6.94 7.43 -34.18
N VAL A 305 -6.32 7.81 -35.30
CA VAL A 305 -5.04 7.24 -35.74
C VAL A 305 -3.90 7.56 -34.76
N VAL A 306 -3.83 8.80 -34.24
CA VAL A 306 -2.84 9.18 -33.22
C VAL A 306 -3.04 8.37 -31.93
N ALA A 307 -4.29 8.23 -31.47
CA ALA A 307 -4.60 7.48 -30.26
C ALA A 307 -4.21 6.00 -30.39
N GLU A 308 -4.57 5.36 -31.51
CA GLU A 308 -4.17 3.98 -31.82
C GLU A 308 -2.65 3.82 -31.90
N ALA A 309 -1.93 4.80 -32.47
CA ALA A 309 -0.47 4.78 -32.56
C ALA A 309 0.19 4.80 -31.17
N PHE A 310 -0.31 5.61 -30.24
CA PHE A 310 0.19 5.63 -28.86
C PHE A 310 -0.05 4.31 -28.13
N ASP A 311 -1.20 3.68 -28.34
CA ASP A 311 -1.49 2.38 -27.73
C ASP A 311 -0.61 1.28 -28.35
N LEU A 312 -0.31 1.39 -29.64
CA LEU A 312 0.61 0.48 -30.32
C LEU A 312 2.05 0.63 -29.81
N VAL A 313 2.51 1.85 -29.52
CA VAL A 313 3.81 2.10 -28.86
C VAL A 313 3.90 1.34 -27.54
N LYS A 314 2.85 1.41 -26.71
CA LYS A 314 2.80 0.67 -25.43
C LYS A 314 2.86 -0.84 -25.65
N ALA A 315 2.16 -1.37 -26.65
CA ALA A 315 2.22 -2.78 -27.01
C ALA A 315 3.64 -3.21 -27.45
N TYR A 316 4.34 -2.36 -28.21
CA TYR A 316 5.74 -2.61 -28.58
C TYR A 316 6.69 -2.62 -27.38
N ASP A 317 6.55 -1.69 -26.45
CA ASP A 317 7.36 -1.69 -25.22
C ASP A 317 7.19 -3.01 -24.46
N ARG A 318 5.95 -3.39 -24.17
CA ARG A 318 5.68 -4.66 -23.48
C ARG A 318 6.22 -5.86 -24.22
N HIS A 319 6.07 -5.90 -25.56
CA HIS A 319 6.58 -7.03 -26.34
C HIS A 319 8.10 -7.13 -26.32
N ILE A 320 8.80 -5.99 -26.33
CA ILE A 320 10.26 -5.93 -26.23
C ILE A 320 10.71 -6.38 -24.85
N ASP A 321 10.03 -5.94 -23.78
CA ASP A 321 10.35 -6.28 -22.39
C ASP A 321 10.09 -7.76 -22.08
N ALA A 322 8.98 -8.30 -22.57
CA ALA A 322 8.61 -9.71 -22.41
C ALA A 322 9.53 -10.67 -23.20
N ARG A 323 10.33 -10.15 -24.12
CA ARG A 323 11.10 -10.98 -25.05
C ARG A 323 12.29 -11.61 -24.33
N PRO A 324 12.50 -12.94 -24.44
CA PRO A 324 13.64 -13.58 -23.81
C PRO A 324 14.96 -13.10 -24.44
N ASP A 325 15.97 -12.85 -23.60
CA ASP A 325 17.27 -12.36 -24.06
C ASP A 325 17.95 -13.41 -24.96
N SER A 326 17.95 -13.11 -26.27
CA SER A 326 18.57 -13.96 -27.29
C SER A 326 20.07 -14.18 -27.10
N SER A 327 20.74 -13.37 -26.27
CA SER A 327 22.18 -13.46 -26.02
C SER A 327 22.55 -14.51 -24.96
N THR A 328 21.67 -14.79 -24.00
CA THR A 328 21.84 -15.81 -22.95
C THR A 328 21.38 -17.19 -23.41
N ARG A 329 20.28 -17.27 -24.19
CA ARG A 329 19.74 -18.54 -24.71
C ARG A 329 20.32 -18.91 -26.08
N ARG A 330 21.64 -19.12 -26.17
CA ARG A 330 22.27 -19.62 -27.41
C ARG A 330 22.06 -21.12 -27.62
N GLY A 331 20.95 -21.46 -28.28
CA GLY A 331 20.86 -22.52 -29.29
C GLY A 331 20.64 -23.97 -28.82
N HIS A 332 19.53 -24.54 -29.32
CA HIS A 332 19.13 -25.96 -29.40
C HIS A 332 18.24 -26.54 -28.29
N SER A 333 17.73 -25.77 -27.32
CA SER A 333 16.64 -26.26 -26.45
C SER A 333 15.27 -26.11 -27.11
N THR A 334 14.35 -27.02 -26.79
CA THR A 334 12.97 -27.00 -27.28
C THR A 334 12.23 -25.75 -26.81
N VAL A 335 12.51 -25.31 -25.58
CA VAL A 335 12.01 -24.06 -24.97
C VAL A 335 12.41 -22.83 -25.79
N ALA A 336 13.69 -22.70 -26.14
CA ALA A 336 14.16 -21.54 -26.90
C ALA A 336 13.46 -21.43 -28.26
N ASN A 337 13.20 -22.57 -28.92
CA ASN A 337 12.45 -22.60 -30.18
C ASN A 337 10.98 -22.19 -29.98
N LEU A 338 10.31 -22.71 -28.94
CA LEU A 338 8.92 -22.34 -28.62
C LEU A 338 8.79 -20.83 -28.39
N LEU A 339 9.66 -20.26 -27.55
CA LEU A 339 9.60 -18.83 -27.23
C LEU A 339 9.93 -17.93 -28.41
N LEU A 340 10.86 -18.35 -29.29
CA LEU A 340 11.13 -17.61 -30.53
C LEU A 340 9.92 -17.64 -31.48
N THR A 341 9.26 -18.79 -31.63
CA THR A 341 8.04 -18.91 -32.43
C THR A 341 6.90 -18.09 -31.82
N ALA A 342 6.70 -18.16 -30.50
CA ALA A 342 5.70 -17.36 -29.80
C ALA A 342 5.95 -15.86 -29.98
N ALA A 343 7.20 -15.40 -29.79
CA ALA A 343 7.56 -13.99 -29.98
C ALA A 343 7.38 -13.51 -31.42
N ALA A 344 7.49 -14.39 -32.41
CA ALA A 344 7.19 -14.07 -33.81
C ALA A 344 5.68 -14.04 -34.09
N ALA A 345 4.91 -14.94 -33.46
CA ALA A 345 3.45 -15.00 -33.57
C ALA A 345 2.75 -13.80 -32.92
N THR A 346 3.25 -13.34 -31.77
CA THR A 346 2.66 -12.24 -30.96
C THR A 346 3.21 -10.86 -31.31
N HIS A 347 3.99 -10.74 -32.39
CA HIS A 347 4.62 -9.46 -32.76
C HIS A 347 3.55 -8.38 -33.01
N PRO A 348 3.64 -7.17 -32.40
CA PRO A 348 2.58 -6.15 -32.46
C PRO A 348 2.13 -5.78 -33.88
N SER A 349 3.05 -5.77 -34.84
CA SER A 349 2.73 -5.47 -36.25
C SER A 349 1.84 -6.50 -36.96
N ARG A 350 1.59 -7.66 -36.35
CA ARG A 350 0.74 -8.73 -36.90
C ARG A 350 -0.68 -8.68 -36.34
N CYS A 351 -0.90 -7.96 -35.26
CA CYS A 351 -2.18 -7.87 -34.60
C CYS A 351 -3.09 -6.88 -35.33
N ILE A 352 -4.39 -7.20 -35.41
CA ILE A 352 -5.37 -6.35 -36.12
C ILE A 352 -5.67 -5.03 -35.42
N SER A 353 -5.33 -4.91 -34.13
CA SER A 353 -5.51 -3.70 -33.33
C SER A 353 -4.43 -3.57 -32.25
N PRO A 354 -4.18 -2.35 -31.73
CA PRO A 354 -3.26 -2.13 -30.60
C PRO A 354 -3.64 -2.87 -29.32
N THR A 355 -4.94 -3.06 -29.07
CA THR A 355 -5.43 -3.83 -27.92
C THR A 355 -5.03 -5.29 -28.04
N VAL A 356 -5.27 -5.92 -29.19
CA VAL A 356 -4.85 -7.31 -29.46
C VAL A 356 -3.32 -7.44 -29.38
N ALA A 357 -2.57 -6.43 -29.83
CA ALA A 357 -1.12 -6.41 -29.71
C ALA A 357 -0.64 -6.39 -28.26
N THR A 358 -1.35 -5.67 -27.39
CA THR A 358 -1.05 -5.61 -25.96
C THR A 358 -1.33 -6.96 -25.30
N ASP A 359 -2.51 -7.53 -25.55
CA ASP A 359 -2.89 -8.85 -25.02
C ASP A 359 -1.92 -9.95 -25.52
N ALA A 360 -1.43 -9.84 -26.76
CA ALA A 360 -0.44 -10.75 -27.32
C ALA A 360 0.93 -10.64 -26.63
N ALA A 361 1.34 -9.43 -26.25
CA ALA A 361 2.56 -9.21 -25.48
C ALA A 361 2.44 -9.80 -24.07
N ASP A 362 1.30 -9.59 -23.41
CA ASP A 362 1.03 -10.14 -22.08
C ASP A 362 1.00 -11.69 -22.12
N ALA A 363 0.42 -12.29 -23.17
CA ALA A 363 0.43 -13.74 -23.38
C ALA A 363 1.84 -14.30 -23.59
N LEU A 364 2.71 -13.55 -24.28
CA LEU A 364 4.12 -13.91 -24.45
C LEU A 364 4.87 -13.88 -23.13
N GLU A 365 4.69 -12.81 -22.34
CA GLU A 365 5.31 -12.68 -21.02
C GLU A 365 4.95 -13.88 -20.12
N LYS A 366 3.67 -14.23 -20.09
CA LYS A 366 3.17 -15.39 -19.35
C LYS A 366 3.84 -16.69 -19.80
N LEU A 367 3.94 -16.91 -21.11
CA LEU A 367 4.60 -18.11 -21.65
C LEU A 367 6.11 -18.14 -21.31
N VAL A 368 6.78 -17.00 -21.33
CA VAL A 368 8.20 -16.89 -20.96
C VAL A 368 8.39 -17.30 -19.51
N ALA A 369 7.57 -16.80 -18.59
CA ALA A 369 7.61 -17.18 -17.18
C ALA A 369 7.38 -18.68 -16.97
N ALA A 370 6.37 -19.27 -17.61
CA ALA A 370 6.09 -20.70 -17.52
C ALA A 370 7.25 -21.56 -18.08
N CYS A 371 7.89 -21.11 -19.15
CA CYS A 371 9.05 -21.78 -19.72
C CYS A 371 10.31 -21.67 -18.83
N GLU A 372 10.49 -20.54 -18.15
CA GLU A 372 11.58 -20.36 -17.18
C GLU A 372 11.41 -21.30 -15.98
N ALA A 373 10.20 -21.37 -15.42
CA ALA A 373 9.89 -22.30 -14.34
C ALA A 373 10.12 -23.77 -14.76
N PHE A 374 9.75 -24.13 -15.99
CA PHE A 374 10.03 -25.46 -16.54
C PHE A 374 11.54 -25.77 -16.61
N GLU A 375 12.37 -24.82 -17.06
CA GLU A 375 13.83 -24.98 -17.15
C GLU A 375 14.47 -25.05 -15.75
N ASP A 376 14.02 -24.22 -14.80
CA ASP A 376 14.54 -24.16 -13.43
C ASP A 376 14.27 -25.46 -12.65
N GLU A 377 13.12 -26.10 -12.88
CA GLU A 377 12.77 -27.40 -12.29
C GLU A 377 13.53 -28.58 -12.92
N GLY A 378 14.25 -28.35 -14.03
CA GLY A 378 15.09 -29.35 -14.68
C GLY A 378 14.31 -30.48 -15.37
N PHE A 379 13.11 -30.18 -15.86
CA PHE A 379 12.30 -31.13 -16.62
C PHE A 379 12.91 -31.45 -18.00
N ASP A 380 12.61 -32.64 -18.54
CA ASP A 380 13.14 -33.09 -19.82
C ASP A 380 12.40 -32.44 -21.00
N ASP A 381 13.15 -32.00 -22.03
CA ASP A 381 12.61 -31.38 -23.25
C ASP A 381 11.48 -32.19 -23.93
N ASP A 382 11.51 -33.53 -23.82
CA ASP A 382 10.48 -34.41 -24.38
C ASP A 382 9.09 -34.15 -23.77
N GLN A 383 9.03 -33.70 -22.51
CA GLN A 383 7.80 -33.38 -21.78
C GLN A 383 7.13 -32.08 -22.31
N LEU A 384 7.89 -31.21 -22.97
CA LEU A 384 7.39 -29.99 -23.64
C LEU A 384 6.83 -30.27 -25.03
N THR A 385 7.42 -31.18 -25.79
CA THR A 385 7.05 -31.42 -27.21
C THR A 385 5.61 -31.86 -27.42
N GLU A 386 4.93 -32.32 -26.37
CA GLU A 386 3.53 -32.76 -26.39
C GLU A 386 2.53 -31.67 -25.93
N THR A 387 2.98 -30.44 -25.71
CA THR A 387 2.12 -29.37 -25.18
C THR A 387 1.26 -28.69 -26.26
N HIS A 388 0.02 -28.36 -25.89
CA HIS A 388 -0.92 -27.68 -26.79
C HIS A 388 -0.40 -26.31 -27.25
N VAL A 389 0.32 -25.59 -26.38
CA VAL A 389 0.88 -24.26 -26.66
C VAL A 389 1.79 -24.26 -27.88
N TRP A 390 2.55 -25.34 -28.09
CA TRP A 390 3.44 -25.47 -29.23
C TRP A 390 2.67 -25.51 -30.56
N SER A 391 1.54 -26.21 -30.58
CA SER A 391 0.66 -26.26 -31.75
C SER A 391 0.00 -24.91 -32.04
N VAL A 392 -0.46 -24.19 -31.00
CA VAL A 392 -1.10 -22.88 -31.14
C VAL A 392 -0.11 -21.83 -31.64
N CYS A 393 1.11 -21.76 -31.07
CA CYS A 393 2.13 -20.83 -31.53
C CYS A 393 2.48 -21.02 -33.01
N ARG A 394 2.55 -22.26 -33.50
CA ARG A 394 2.80 -22.54 -34.93
C ARG A 394 1.65 -22.16 -35.84
N ASP A 395 0.41 -22.44 -35.42
CA ASP A 395 -0.77 -22.06 -36.18
C ASP A 395 -0.82 -20.54 -36.34
N LEU A 396 -0.59 -19.80 -35.25
CA LEU A 396 -0.52 -18.34 -35.26
C LEU A 396 0.64 -17.81 -36.09
N GLU A 397 1.81 -18.43 -36.03
CA GLU A 397 2.94 -18.04 -36.87
C GLU A 397 2.61 -18.15 -38.37
N SER A 398 1.77 -19.11 -38.77
CA SER A 398 1.35 -19.31 -40.16
C SER A 398 0.23 -18.39 -40.65
N ALA A 399 -0.51 -17.75 -39.73
CA ALA A 399 -1.59 -16.82 -40.07
C ALA A 399 -1.05 -15.46 -40.52
N ASP A 400 -1.73 -14.78 -41.45
CA ASP A 400 -1.28 -13.46 -41.93
C ASP A 400 -1.34 -12.41 -40.80
N ASN A 401 -2.45 -12.38 -40.06
CA ASN A 401 -2.71 -11.45 -38.96
C ASN A 401 -3.29 -12.21 -37.75
N ALA A 402 -3.04 -11.73 -36.54
CA ALA A 402 -3.63 -12.27 -35.31
C ALA A 402 -4.81 -11.42 -34.84
N ASP A 403 -5.95 -12.06 -34.58
CA ASP A 403 -7.14 -11.43 -34.00
C ASP A 403 -7.29 -11.74 -32.50
N ALA A 404 -8.33 -11.20 -31.86
CA ALA A 404 -8.57 -11.40 -30.43
C ALA A 404 -8.86 -12.88 -30.07
N GLY A 405 -9.50 -13.64 -30.96
CA GLY A 405 -9.78 -15.06 -30.72
C GLY A 405 -8.53 -15.92 -30.81
N ASP A 406 -7.64 -15.57 -31.73
CA ASP A 406 -6.31 -16.18 -31.87
C ASP A 406 -5.43 -15.97 -30.63
N ILE A 407 -5.40 -14.74 -30.08
CA ILE A 407 -4.66 -14.45 -28.84
C ILE A 407 -5.31 -15.12 -27.63
N GLN A 408 -6.64 -15.19 -27.55
CA GLN A 408 -7.31 -15.95 -26.48
C GLN A 408 -6.94 -17.44 -26.52
N ARG A 409 -6.89 -18.05 -27.72
CA ARG A 409 -6.45 -19.45 -27.86
C ARG A 409 -5.01 -19.66 -27.37
N LEU A 410 -4.13 -18.67 -27.57
CA LEU A 410 -2.77 -18.73 -27.02
C LEU A 410 -2.79 -18.64 -25.50
N TRP A 411 -3.57 -17.73 -24.94
CA TRP A 411 -3.73 -17.58 -23.50
C TRP A 411 -4.20 -18.86 -22.83
N ASP A 412 -5.28 -19.47 -23.35
CA ASP A 412 -5.82 -20.73 -22.85
C ASP A 412 -4.77 -21.86 -22.93
N ALA A 413 -3.93 -21.84 -23.97
CA ALA A 413 -2.86 -22.81 -24.13
C ALA A 413 -1.69 -22.59 -23.16
N CYS A 414 -1.40 -21.33 -22.78
CA CYS A 414 -0.45 -20.99 -21.73
C CYS A 414 -0.97 -21.45 -20.36
N GLU A 415 -2.25 -21.22 -20.04
CA GLU A 415 -2.86 -21.69 -18.79
C GLU A 415 -2.82 -23.22 -18.69
N ALA A 416 -3.20 -23.93 -19.75
CA ALA A 416 -3.11 -25.39 -19.78
C ALA A 416 -1.66 -25.90 -19.66
N PHE A 417 -0.67 -25.09 -20.04
CA PHE A 417 0.74 -25.43 -19.86
C PHE A 417 1.21 -25.24 -18.40
N GLU A 418 0.78 -24.15 -17.74
CA GLU A 418 1.03 -23.93 -16.30
C GLU A 418 0.39 -25.02 -15.43
N ASP A 419 -0.85 -25.40 -15.72
CA ASP A 419 -1.54 -26.50 -15.02
C ASP A 419 -0.76 -27.81 -15.16
N ARG A 420 -0.22 -28.08 -16.35
CA ARG A 420 0.61 -29.26 -16.60
C ARG A 420 1.95 -29.18 -15.89
N LEU A 421 2.56 -27.99 -15.79
CA LEU A 421 3.80 -27.79 -15.04
C LEU A 421 3.59 -28.15 -13.56
N THR A 422 2.49 -27.69 -12.99
CA THR A 422 2.10 -27.99 -11.60
C THR A 422 1.92 -29.50 -11.39
N ASP A 423 1.23 -30.21 -12.29
CA ASP A 423 1.10 -31.69 -12.22
C ASP A 423 2.45 -32.42 -12.36
N LEU A 424 3.40 -31.87 -13.12
CA LEU A 424 4.75 -32.44 -13.22
C LEU A 424 5.57 -32.21 -11.94
N GLU A 425 5.46 -31.02 -11.33
CA GLU A 425 6.06 -30.68 -10.04
C GLU A 425 5.53 -31.59 -8.93
N ASP A 426 4.20 -31.73 -8.81
CA ASP A 426 3.56 -32.63 -7.84
C ASP A 426 4.05 -34.07 -8.00
N ARG A 427 4.20 -34.56 -9.23
CA ARG A 427 4.71 -35.92 -9.52
C ARG A 427 6.17 -36.08 -9.17
N LYS A 428 6.98 -35.03 -9.34
CA LYS A 428 8.39 -35.03 -8.99
C LYS A 428 8.54 -35.07 -7.47
N GLU A 429 7.87 -34.16 -6.75
CA GLU A 429 7.86 -34.13 -5.28
C GLU A 429 7.39 -35.46 -4.69
N PHE A 430 6.24 -35.96 -5.17
CA PHE A 430 5.68 -37.22 -4.69
C PHE A 430 6.68 -38.37 -4.84
N ARG A 431 7.37 -38.45 -5.99
CA ARG A 431 8.38 -39.49 -6.24
C ARG A 431 9.59 -39.36 -5.31
N GLU A 432 10.10 -38.14 -5.14
CA GLU A 432 11.24 -37.87 -4.26
C GLU A 432 10.93 -38.27 -2.82
N ARG A 433 9.78 -37.85 -2.29
CA ARG A 433 9.33 -38.25 -0.94
C ARG A 433 9.09 -39.75 -0.80
N VAL A 434 8.53 -40.42 -1.82
CA VAL A 434 8.39 -41.89 -1.82
C VAL A 434 9.76 -42.57 -1.79
N ASP A 435 10.75 -42.07 -2.53
CA ASP A 435 12.10 -42.63 -2.54
C ASP A 435 12.82 -42.40 -1.19
N GLU A 436 12.64 -41.24 -0.57
CA GLU A 436 13.11 -40.95 0.78
C GLU A 436 12.47 -41.86 1.84
N LEU A 437 11.14 -41.99 1.80
CA LEU A 437 10.39 -42.89 2.67
C LEU A 437 10.87 -44.34 2.53
N ARG A 438 11.03 -44.84 1.30
CA ARG A 438 11.55 -46.18 1.01
C ARG A 438 12.94 -46.39 1.59
N SER A 439 13.84 -45.43 1.40
CA SER A 439 15.20 -45.45 1.94
C SER A 439 15.19 -45.46 3.48
N GLY A 440 14.36 -44.61 4.09
CA GLY A 440 14.18 -44.52 5.53
C GLY A 440 13.66 -45.82 6.15
N LEU A 441 12.60 -46.40 5.58
CA LEU A 441 12.02 -47.67 6.03
C LEU A 441 13.01 -48.82 5.89
N ALA A 442 13.73 -48.89 4.75
CA ALA A 442 14.76 -49.91 4.52
C ALA A 442 15.89 -49.84 5.57
N SER A 443 16.33 -48.63 5.93
CA SER A 443 17.38 -48.42 6.93
C SER A 443 16.92 -48.73 8.37
N THR A 444 15.63 -48.60 8.65
CA THR A 444 15.07 -48.74 10.00
C THR A 444 14.67 -50.19 10.32
N PHE A 445 14.10 -50.92 9.34
CA PHE A 445 13.56 -52.26 9.54
C PHE A 445 14.45 -53.42 9.06
N ASP A 446 15.67 -53.15 8.57
CA ASP A 446 16.64 -54.10 7.97
C ASP A 446 16.16 -54.84 6.70
N ASP A 447 14.86 -54.88 6.42
CA ASP A 447 14.21 -55.44 5.22
C ASP A 447 12.96 -54.60 4.89
N PRO A 448 12.93 -53.89 3.75
CA PRO A 448 11.87 -52.92 3.47
C PRO A 448 10.49 -53.59 3.32
N PRO A 449 9.43 -52.99 3.88
CA PRO A 449 8.06 -53.45 3.63
C PRO A 449 7.75 -53.41 2.12
N ALA A 450 7.16 -54.49 1.60
CA ALA A 450 7.03 -54.74 0.15
C ALA A 450 6.14 -53.74 -0.61
N ASP A 451 6.72 -52.98 -1.55
CA ASP A 451 6.10 -52.24 -2.67
C ASP A 451 4.69 -51.65 -2.40
N TYR A 452 4.63 -50.62 -1.55
CA TYR A 452 3.36 -50.13 -1.00
C TYR A 452 2.73 -48.93 -1.73
N LEU A 453 3.44 -48.20 -2.61
CA LEU A 453 2.89 -47.02 -3.31
C LEU A 453 3.10 -47.10 -4.83
N ASP A 454 2.01 -46.96 -5.59
CA ASP A 454 2.07 -46.82 -7.05
C ASP A 454 2.51 -45.40 -7.39
N VAL A 455 3.77 -45.29 -7.83
CA VAL A 455 4.44 -44.03 -8.22
C VAL A 455 3.78 -43.38 -9.45
N GLY A 456 2.84 -44.06 -10.11
CA GLY A 456 2.15 -43.59 -11.30
C GLY A 456 1.00 -42.59 -11.09
N SER A 457 0.53 -42.37 -9.86
CA SER A 457 -0.62 -41.48 -9.60
C SER A 457 -0.44 -40.59 -8.37
N THR A 458 -0.74 -39.30 -8.51
CA THR A 458 -0.63 -38.25 -7.47
C THR A 458 -1.98 -37.83 -6.88
N GLY A 459 -2.99 -38.71 -6.94
CA GLY A 459 -4.30 -38.39 -6.35
C GLY A 459 -4.23 -38.20 -4.83
N ASP A 460 -5.12 -37.39 -4.25
CA ASP A 460 -5.16 -37.05 -2.82
C ASP A 460 -4.99 -38.25 -1.87
N GLN A 461 -5.59 -39.39 -2.22
CA GLN A 461 -5.50 -40.62 -1.42
C GLN A 461 -4.06 -41.16 -1.29
N ASN A 462 -3.22 -40.95 -2.30
CA ASN A 462 -1.82 -41.36 -2.28
C ASN A 462 -0.96 -40.39 -1.45
N TRP A 463 -1.27 -39.09 -1.48
CA TRP A 463 -0.63 -38.09 -0.61
C TRP A 463 -0.95 -38.35 0.87
N GLU A 464 -2.23 -38.48 1.22
CA GLU A 464 -2.65 -38.84 2.59
C GLU A 464 -2.01 -40.16 3.06
N ARG A 465 -1.73 -41.06 2.12
CA ARG A 465 -1.08 -42.33 2.43
C ARG A 465 0.42 -42.18 2.63
N LEU A 466 1.11 -41.42 1.79
CA LEU A 466 2.51 -41.09 1.93
C LEU A 466 2.78 -40.43 3.30
N GLU A 467 2.01 -39.41 3.66
CA GLU A 467 2.15 -38.70 4.94
C GLU A 467 1.98 -39.63 6.16
N ARG A 468 1.02 -40.55 6.10
CA ARG A 468 0.82 -41.55 7.15
C ARG A 468 2.00 -42.50 7.26
N GLU A 469 2.52 -43.00 6.14
CA GLU A 469 3.67 -43.90 6.14
C GLU A 469 4.95 -43.18 6.62
N GLU A 470 5.11 -41.87 6.33
CA GLU A 470 6.15 -41.01 6.90
C GLU A 470 6.04 -40.87 8.43
N GLN A 471 4.83 -40.75 8.97
CA GLN A 471 4.60 -40.75 10.43
C GLN A 471 5.02 -42.09 11.06
N VAL A 472 4.67 -43.22 10.42
CA VAL A 472 5.12 -44.55 10.88
C VAL A 472 6.65 -44.66 10.84
N LEU A 473 7.30 -44.13 9.79
CA LEU A 473 8.76 -44.08 9.72
C LEU A 473 9.35 -43.27 10.88
N ALA A 474 8.78 -42.10 11.22
CA ALA A 474 9.24 -41.28 12.33
C ALA A 474 9.16 -42.03 13.68
N LEU A 475 8.05 -42.71 13.95
CA LEU A 475 7.88 -43.55 15.13
C LEU A 475 8.88 -44.72 15.14
N ALA A 476 9.10 -45.35 13.99
CA ALA A 476 10.03 -46.46 13.86
C ALA A 476 11.48 -46.01 14.09
N GLN A 477 11.86 -44.82 13.62
CA GLN A 477 13.16 -44.23 13.89
C GLN A 477 13.38 -43.97 15.38
N GLN A 478 12.36 -43.44 16.09
CA GLN A 478 12.42 -43.29 17.54
C GLN A 478 12.60 -44.64 18.24
N ALA A 479 11.86 -45.68 17.85
CA ALA A 479 12.03 -47.02 18.41
C ALA A 479 13.42 -47.62 18.09
N ALA A 480 13.97 -47.34 16.90
CA ALA A 480 15.32 -47.75 16.53
C ALA A 480 16.40 -47.01 17.34
N ASP A 481 16.19 -45.74 17.67
CA ASP A 481 17.05 -44.96 18.55
C ASP A 481 17.05 -45.56 19.96
N LEU A 482 15.87 -45.88 20.51
CA LEU A 482 15.74 -46.57 21.80
C LEU A 482 16.44 -47.93 21.80
N ARG A 483 16.40 -48.67 20.68
CA ARG A 483 17.13 -49.95 20.54
C ARG A 483 18.64 -49.75 20.60
N ARG A 484 19.17 -48.63 20.10
CA ARG A 484 20.59 -48.28 20.17
C ARG A 484 21.00 -47.83 21.57
N GLU A 485 20.14 -47.07 22.25
CA GLU A 485 20.35 -46.61 23.63
C GLU A 485 20.25 -47.75 24.65
N TYR A 486 19.26 -48.64 24.48
CA TYR A 486 18.97 -49.76 25.37
C TYR A 486 19.13 -51.12 24.66
N PRO A 487 20.36 -51.53 24.27
CA PRO A 487 20.59 -52.71 23.42
C PRO A 487 20.25 -54.06 24.06
N ARG A 488 19.99 -54.08 25.37
CA ARG A 488 19.60 -55.29 26.12
C ARG A 488 18.11 -55.34 26.46
N ALA A 489 17.35 -54.29 26.11
CA ALA A 489 15.92 -54.24 26.38
C ALA A 489 15.13 -54.90 25.23
N ASP A 490 14.14 -55.71 25.58
CA ASP A 490 13.26 -56.35 24.59
C ASP A 490 12.18 -55.39 24.05
N LEU A 491 11.89 -54.30 24.77
CA LEU A 491 10.83 -53.35 24.43
C LEU A 491 11.07 -52.62 23.10
N PRO A 492 12.24 -52.02 22.83
CA PRO A 492 12.49 -51.40 21.51
C PRO A 492 12.33 -52.37 20.34
N VAL A 493 12.64 -53.65 20.53
CA VAL A 493 12.46 -54.69 19.50
C VAL A 493 10.97 -54.97 19.26
N ALA A 494 10.16 -55.02 20.33
CA ALA A 494 8.71 -55.18 20.21
C ALA A 494 8.04 -53.95 19.57
N LEU A 495 8.47 -52.73 19.94
CA LEU A 495 8.00 -51.48 19.32
C LEU A 495 8.27 -51.47 17.82
N LEU A 496 9.49 -51.82 17.38
CA LEU A 496 9.80 -51.93 15.96
C LEU A 496 8.96 -53.00 15.24
N SER A 497 8.70 -54.15 15.88
CA SER A 497 7.86 -55.20 15.28
C SER A 497 6.43 -54.72 15.08
N VAL A 498 5.81 -54.11 16.09
CA VAL A 498 4.41 -53.70 16.01
C VAL A 498 4.20 -52.50 15.06
N LEU A 499 5.18 -51.60 14.99
CA LEU A 499 5.17 -50.52 14.01
C LEU A 499 5.29 -51.05 12.57
N ARG A 500 6.08 -52.11 12.35
CA ARG A 500 6.22 -52.76 11.04
C ARG A 500 4.96 -53.52 10.64
N ASP A 501 4.42 -54.33 11.54
CA ASP A 501 3.40 -55.32 11.20
C ASP A 501 1.98 -54.73 11.22
N ASP A 502 1.72 -53.84 12.19
CA ASP A 502 0.37 -53.33 12.45
C ASP A 502 0.22 -51.86 12.05
N ALA A 503 1.14 -50.97 12.48
CA ALA A 503 0.98 -49.52 12.27
C ALA A 503 0.99 -49.11 10.79
N ILE A 504 1.77 -49.81 9.93
CA ILE A 504 1.79 -49.57 8.47
C ILE A 504 0.38 -49.66 7.85
N ASN A 505 -0.49 -50.52 8.39
CA ASN A 505 -1.84 -50.73 7.87
C ASN A 505 -2.92 -50.09 8.75
N ALA A 506 -2.54 -49.42 9.84
CA ALA A 506 -3.47 -48.80 10.76
C ALA A 506 -4.11 -47.55 10.13
N ARG A 507 -5.38 -47.33 10.44
CA ARG A 507 -6.09 -46.10 10.04
C ARG A 507 -5.80 -44.93 10.98
N ASP A 508 -5.45 -45.25 12.22
CA ASP A 508 -5.22 -44.33 13.31
C ASP A 508 -3.88 -44.71 13.96
N LEU A 509 -3.01 -43.72 14.09
CA LEU A 509 -1.65 -43.88 14.61
C LEU A 509 -1.50 -43.43 16.05
N ASP A 510 -2.52 -42.76 16.64
CA ASP A 510 -2.45 -42.22 17.99
C ASP A 510 -2.07 -43.27 19.06
N PRO A 511 -2.61 -44.51 19.02
CA PRO A 511 -2.19 -45.54 19.99
C PRO A 511 -0.73 -45.96 19.85
N TYR A 512 -0.15 -45.88 18.65
CA TYR A 512 1.24 -46.26 18.39
C TYR A 512 2.21 -45.15 18.78
N ASP A 513 1.82 -43.88 18.56
CA ASP A 513 2.56 -42.72 19.08
C ASP A 513 2.63 -42.78 20.60
N LEU A 514 1.48 -42.93 21.27
CA LEU A 514 1.40 -43.12 22.72
C LEU A 514 2.23 -44.32 23.18
N LEU A 515 2.19 -45.45 22.47
CA LEU A 515 2.98 -46.63 22.79
C LEU A 515 4.49 -46.35 22.76
N VAL A 516 4.99 -45.62 21.76
CA VAL A 516 6.40 -45.25 21.65
C VAL A 516 6.79 -44.25 22.74
N GLU A 517 5.93 -43.26 23.02
CA GLU A 517 6.15 -42.27 24.09
C GLU A 517 6.24 -42.95 25.46
N VAL A 518 5.23 -43.74 25.83
CA VAL A 518 5.19 -44.46 27.11
C VAL A 518 6.32 -45.49 27.17
N GLY A 519 6.65 -46.13 26.05
CA GLY A 519 7.75 -47.08 25.96
C GLY A 519 9.11 -46.45 26.24
N LYS A 520 9.38 -45.27 25.68
CA LYS A 520 10.56 -44.46 26.03
C LYS A 520 10.59 -44.13 27.51
N ARG A 521 9.51 -43.53 28.02
CA ARG A 521 9.44 -43.12 29.43
C ARG A 521 9.62 -44.30 30.38
N ALA A 522 9.06 -45.46 30.05
CA ALA A 522 9.21 -46.67 30.85
C ALA A 522 10.64 -47.23 30.82
N LEU A 523 11.37 -47.07 29.70
CA LEU A 523 12.78 -47.43 29.61
C LEU A 523 13.65 -46.50 30.46
N ASP A 524 13.47 -45.19 30.30
CA ASP A 524 14.24 -44.17 30.99
C ASP A 524 14.06 -44.30 32.51
N THR A 525 12.81 -44.36 32.97
CA THR A 525 12.48 -44.46 34.40
C THR A 525 12.93 -45.80 35.01
N ALA A 526 12.80 -46.92 34.30
CA ALA A 526 13.30 -48.20 34.78
C ALA A 526 14.84 -48.25 34.83
N ALA A 527 15.53 -47.57 33.91
CA ALA A 527 16.99 -47.49 33.92
C ALA A 527 17.52 -46.61 35.07
N GLU A 528 16.82 -45.53 35.39
CA GLU A 528 17.20 -44.59 36.44
C GLU A 528 16.83 -45.08 37.84
N TYR A 529 15.58 -45.50 38.04
CA TYR A 529 15.02 -45.79 39.37
C TYR A 529 14.84 -47.30 39.66
N GLY A 530 14.87 -48.16 38.65
CA GLY A 530 14.72 -49.61 38.82
C GLY A 530 13.30 -50.03 39.24
N ALA A 531 13.18 -50.76 40.36
CA ALA A 531 11.88 -51.20 40.87
C ALA A 531 11.15 -50.05 41.58
N PRO A 532 9.82 -49.85 41.35
CA PRO A 532 8.91 -50.75 40.64
C PRO A 532 8.78 -50.52 39.12
N PHE A 533 9.42 -49.49 38.55
CA PHE A 533 9.28 -49.07 37.15
C PHE A 533 9.69 -50.12 36.11
N ASP A 534 10.59 -51.06 36.46
CA ASP A 534 10.87 -52.25 35.62
C ASP A 534 9.61 -53.05 35.24
N ARG A 535 8.56 -53.00 36.08
CA ARG A 535 7.28 -53.66 35.84
C ARG A 535 6.40 -52.86 34.87
N ALA A 536 6.41 -51.53 34.94
CA ALA A 536 5.76 -50.68 33.94
C ALA A 536 6.33 -50.95 32.54
N ARG A 537 7.67 -51.02 32.41
CA ARG A 537 8.32 -51.44 31.15
C ARG A 537 7.84 -52.80 30.66
N SER A 538 7.64 -53.75 31.57
CA SER A 538 7.16 -55.10 31.24
C SER A 538 5.70 -55.11 30.78
N GLN A 539 4.85 -54.23 31.33
CA GLN A 539 3.48 -54.05 30.87
C GLN A 539 3.42 -53.40 29.49
N VAL A 540 4.20 -52.34 29.24
CA VAL A 540 4.29 -51.72 27.91
C VAL A 540 4.77 -52.72 26.87
N LEU A 541 5.74 -53.58 27.21
CA LEU A 541 6.18 -54.68 26.36
C LEU A 541 5.07 -55.68 26.06
N THR A 542 4.18 -55.94 27.03
CA THR A 542 3.03 -56.83 26.84
C THR A 542 2.02 -56.19 25.91
N ILE A 543 1.68 -54.91 26.12
CA ILE A 543 0.78 -54.14 25.26
C ILE A 543 1.31 -54.11 23.82
N ALA A 544 2.61 -53.82 23.64
CA ALA A 544 3.27 -53.80 22.33
C ALA A 544 3.21 -55.14 21.58
N ARG A 545 3.10 -56.27 22.29
CA ARG A 545 3.06 -57.63 21.70
C ARG A 545 1.64 -58.15 21.45
N GLU A 546 0.64 -57.54 22.06
CA GLU A 546 -0.74 -58.03 22.05
C GLU A 546 -1.65 -57.17 21.17
N ASP A 547 -2.04 -56.00 21.68
CA ASP A 547 -2.95 -55.08 21.00
C ASP A 547 -2.79 -53.67 21.59
N PRO A 548 -1.93 -52.83 21.01
CA PRO A 548 -1.77 -51.44 21.43
C PRO A 548 -3.05 -50.63 21.29
N THR A 549 -3.84 -50.88 20.24
CA THR A 549 -5.04 -50.10 19.93
C THR A 549 -6.16 -50.37 20.92
N GLY A 550 -6.40 -51.64 21.27
CA GLY A 550 -7.40 -52.03 22.25
C GLY A 550 -7.02 -51.72 23.70
N ARG A 551 -5.76 -51.35 23.95
CA ARG A 551 -5.21 -51.06 25.29
C ARG A 551 -4.63 -49.63 25.40
N ALA A 552 -5.11 -48.71 24.58
CA ALA A 552 -4.70 -47.30 24.64
C ALA A 552 -4.97 -46.67 26.01
N ASP A 553 -6.10 -46.99 26.64
CA ASP A 553 -6.44 -46.52 28.01
C ASP A 553 -5.40 -47.00 29.05
N ASP A 554 -4.87 -48.22 28.92
CA ASP A 554 -3.83 -48.76 29.80
C ASP A 554 -2.50 -48.01 29.58
N LEU A 555 -2.17 -47.64 28.33
CA LEU A 555 -0.99 -46.85 28.01
C LEU A 555 -1.08 -45.45 28.61
N ASP A 556 -2.23 -44.78 28.49
CA ASP A 556 -2.46 -43.47 29.10
C ASP A 556 -2.40 -43.53 30.63
N ALA A 557 -3.00 -44.56 31.23
CA ALA A 557 -2.90 -44.78 32.66
C ALA A 557 -1.45 -45.01 33.10
N LEU A 558 -0.66 -45.78 32.33
CA LEU A 558 0.76 -45.98 32.59
C LEU A 558 1.58 -44.71 32.42
N ARG A 559 1.26 -43.86 31.44
CA ARG A 559 1.89 -42.54 31.29
C ARG A 559 1.74 -41.71 32.55
N GLU A 560 0.52 -41.62 33.10
CA GLU A 560 0.24 -40.90 34.35
C GLU A 560 0.94 -41.56 35.55
N VAL A 561 0.95 -42.89 35.63
CA VAL A 561 1.67 -43.62 36.70
C VAL A 561 3.17 -43.33 36.66
N LEU A 562 3.79 -43.34 35.48
CA LEU A 562 5.22 -43.02 35.32
C LEU A 562 5.51 -41.57 35.69
N GLU A 563 4.66 -40.63 35.28
CA GLU A 563 4.80 -39.21 35.61
C GLU A 563 4.73 -38.92 37.12
N ARG A 564 3.67 -39.40 37.78
CA ARG A 564 3.48 -39.20 39.23
C ARG A 564 4.46 -40.03 40.04
N GLY A 565 4.69 -41.27 39.62
CA GLY A 565 5.58 -42.20 40.29
C GLY A 565 7.01 -41.68 40.39
N VAL A 566 7.53 -41.05 39.32
CA VAL A 566 8.85 -40.42 39.34
C VAL A 566 8.91 -39.30 40.37
N ARG A 567 7.93 -38.38 40.38
CA ARG A 567 7.88 -37.30 41.38
C ARG A 567 7.82 -37.82 42.81
N ILE A 568 7.01 -38.85 43.06
CA ILE A 568 6.93 -39.52 44.36
C ILE A 568 8.29 -40.11 44.74
N THR A 569 8.97 -40.77 43.81
CA THR A 569 10.28 -41.40 44.05
C THR A 569 11.35 -40.34 44.34
N GLU A 570 11.44 -39.31 43.51
CA GLU A 570 12.38 -38.19 43.70
C GLU A 570 12.16 -37.47 45.03
N PHE A 571 10.90 -37.26 45.43
CA PHE A 571 10.56 -36.68 46.73
C PHE A 571 11.00 -37.59 47.88
N LEU A 572 10.73 -38.89 47.79
CA LEU A 572 11.16 -39.85 48.80
C LEU A 572 12.69 -39.94 48.89
N ASP A 573 13.43 -39.79 47.79
CA ASP A 573 14.89 -39.86 47.82
C ASP A 573 15.55 -38.66 48.53
N ARG A 574 14.86 -37.52 48.61
CA ARG A 574 15.39 -36.28 49.22
C ARG A 574 14.91 -36.02 50.65
N VAL A 575 13.80 -36.62 51.08
CA VAL A 575 13.13 -36.29 52.35
C VAL A 575 13.53 -37.24 53.48
N ASP A 576 13.42 -36.77 54.74
CA ASP A 576 13.52 -37.65 55.91
C ASP A 576 12.28 -38.57 56.01
N HIS A 577 12.50 -39.89 56.00
CA HIS A 577 11.40 -40.88 56.03
C HIS A 577 10.82 -41.07 57.42
N ASP A 578 11.51 -40.59 58.47
CA ASP A 578 10.99 -40.59 59.84
C ASP A 578 10.13 -39.34 60.12
N HIS A 579 10.00 -38.43 59.13
CA HIS A 579 9.18 -37.22 59.26
C HIS A 579 7.70 -37.57 59.40
N PRO A 580 6.95 -36.94 60.35
CA PRO A 580 5.54 -37.26 60.59
C PRO A 580 4.65 -37.20 59.35
N SER A 581 4.93 -36.25 58.45
CA SER A 581 4.13 -36.02 57.23
C SER A 581 4.46 -36.97 56.08
N VAL A 582 5.42 -37.89 56.23
CA VAL A 582 5.90 -38.75 55.13
C VAL A 582 5.61 -40.21 55.43
N GLU A 583 4.62 -40.78 54.75
CA GLU A 583 4.23 -42.20 54.88
C GLU A 583 4.99 -43.07 53.86
N ALA A 584 6.33 -43.04 53.94
CA ALA A 584 7.22 -43.56 52.89
C ALA A 584 7.02 -45.05 52.55
N ALA A 585 6.56 -45.88 53.49
CA ALA A 585 6.27 -47.29 53.24
C ALA A 585 4.97 -47.47 52.44
N GLU A 586 3.93 -46.72 52.81
CA GLU A 586 2.62 -46.78 52.18
C GLU A 586 2.66 -46.20 50.77
N TRP A 587 3.39 -45.09 50.57
CA TRP A 587 3.53 -44.47 49.25
C TRP A 587 4.30 -45.36 48.27
N ARG A 588 5.31 -46.10 48.75
CA ARG A 588 6.02 -47.09 47.93
C ARG A 588 5.12 -48.26 47.55
N ASP A 589 4.26 -48.73 48.45
CA ASP A 589 3.30 -49.80 48.18
C ASP A 589 2.21 -49.34 47.20
N ALA A 590 1.72 -48.11 47.35
CA ALA A 590 0.80 -47.48 46.41
C ALA A 590 1.42 -47.36 45.02
N LEU A 591 2.69 -46.91 44.92
CA LEU A 591 3.44 -46.86 43.66
C LEU A 591 3.61 -48.25 43.04
N ALA A 592 4.00 -49.24 43.84
CA ALA A 592 4.13 -50.61 43.39
C ALA A 592 2.82 -51.15 42.80
N THR A 593 1.70 -50.88 43.47
CA THR A 593 0.34 -51.29 43.05
C THR A 593 -0.10 -50.55 41.79
N ALA A 594 0.10 -49.24 41.73
CA ALA A 594 -0.26 -48.42 40.58
C ALA A 594 0.45 -48.89 39.30
N VAL A 595 1.72 -49.27 39.42
CA VAL A 595 2.49 -49.87 38.33
C VAL A 595 1.98 -51.26 37.96
N ASP A 596 1.66 -52.13 38.93
CA ASP A 596 1.23 -53.50 38.63
C ASP A 596 -0.16 -53.57 37.97
N ASP A 597 -1.04 -52.62 38.30
CA ASP A 597 -2.44 -52.59 37.85
C ASP A 597 -2.74 -51.50 36.81
N ALA A 598 -1.75 -50.71 36.38
CA ALA A 598 -1.94 -49.52 35.54
C ALA A 598 -3.04 -48.59 36.10
N PHE A 599 -2.93 -48.25 37.40
CA PHE A 599 -3.99 -47.55 38.13
C PHE A 599 -3.46 -46.27 38.81
N PRO A 600 -3.51 -45.10 38.12
CA PRO A 600 -2.94 -43.86 38.64
C PRO A 600 -3.71 -43.25 39.81
N ASN A 601 -4.99 -43.59 40.00
CA ASN A 601 -5.84 -42.95 41.01
C ASN A 601 -5.31 -43.06 42.44
N ILE A 602 -4.59 -44.14 42.77
CA ILE A 602 -3.99 -44.31 44.10
C ILE A 602 -2.81 -43.36 44.34
N LEU A 603 -2.17 -42.87 43.28
CA LEU A 603 -1.05 -41.92 43.36
C LEU A 603 -1.50 -40.47 43.40
N ARG A 604 -2.69 -40.15 42.89
CA ARG A 604 -3.17 -38.76 42.82
C ARG A 604 -3.18 -38.06 44.18
N PRO A 605 -3.70 -38.65 45.29
CA PRO A 605 -3.67 -38.00 46.59
C PRO A 605 -2.25 -37.79 47.12
N ILE A 606 -1.36 -38.76 46.88
CA ILE A 606 0.04 -38.70 47.32
C ILE A 606 0.79 -37.60 46.57
N ASP A 607 0.63 -37.56 45.25
CA ASP A 607 1.25 -36.55 44.39
C ASP A 607 0.77 -35.14 44.74
N SER A 608 -0.53 -34.95 44.98
CA SER A 608 -1.07 -33.67 45.47
C SER A 608 -0.52 -33.28 46.85
N GLN A 609 -0.35 -34.24 47.75
CA GLN A 609 0.27 -34.00 49.05
C GLN A 609 1.75 -33.58 48.92
N ILE A 610 2.49 -34.21 48.01
CA ILE A 610 3.88 -33.87 47.71
C ILE A 610 3.99 -32.49 47.06
N GLU A 611 3.07 -32.14 46.17
CA GLU A 611 3.00 -30.80 45.56
C GLU A 611 2.78 -29.72 46.63
N ALA A 612 1.85 -29.93 47.57
CA ALA A 612 1.64 -29.01 48.70
C ALA A 612 2.90 -28.86 49.58
N MET A 613 3.63 -29.95 49.83
CA MET A 613 4.89 -29.92 50.57
C MET A 613 6.04 -29.21 49.82
N GLY A 614 5.86 -28.85 48.55
CA GLY A 614 6.83 -28.15 47.71
C GLY A 614 7.28 -26.80 48.26
N ASP A 615 6.44 -26.14 49.07
CA ASP A 615 6.72 -24.86 49.73
C ASP A 615 7.53 -25.00 51.04
N GLY A 616 7.84 -26.23 51.44
CA GLY A 616 8.68 -26.58 52.59
C GLY A 616 7.94 -27.46 53.59
N LEU A 617 8.65 -28.44 54.18
CA LEU A 617 8.11 -29.25 55.27
C LEU A 617 8.24 -28.50 56.59
N TRP A 618 7.16 -28.50 57.37
CA TRP A 618 7.22 -27.98 58.74
C TRP A 618 7.98 -28.94 59.64
N GLU A 619 9.01 -28.47 60.32
CA GLU A 619 9.69 -29.26 61.35
C GLU A 619 9.13 -28.95 62.74
N ARG A 620 9.29 -29.89 63.67
CA ARG A 620 8.98 -29.63 65.09
C ARG A 620 9.75 -28.42 65.64
N SER A 621 10.97 -28.18 65.16
CA SER A 621 11.81 -27.03 65.52
C SER A 621 11.11 -25.70 65.20
N ASP A 622 10.40 -25.64 64.08
CA ASP A 622 9.76 -24.42 63.57
C ASP A 622 8.65 -23.92 64.48
N LEU A 623 7.94 -24.85 65.15
CA LEU A 623 6.91 -24.53 66.12
C LEU A 623 7.45 -23.71 67.32
N PHE A 624 8.76 -23.73 67.55
CA PHE A 624 9.44 -22.98 68.62
C PHE A 624 10.08 -21.67 68.15
N ALA A 625 10.03 -21.38 66.84
CA ALA A 625 10.52 -20.11 66.29
C ALA A 625 9.61 -18.93 66.63
N TYR A 626 8.33 -19.21 66.86
CA TYR A 626 7.28 -18.25 67.19
C TYR A 626 7.23 -17.95 68.69
N ASP A 627 6.89 -16.71 69.05
CA ASP A 627 6.41 -16.45 70.40
C ASP A 627 5.00 -17.05 70.62
N TRP A 628 4.50 -16.99 71.86
CA TRP A 628 3.26 -17.68 72.20
C TRP A 628 2.02 -17.07 71.51
N GLN A 629 2.02 -15.76 71.21
CA GLN A 629 0.93 -15.10 70.49
C GLN A 629 1.00 -15.37 68.98
N GLU A 630 2.21 -15.39 68.44
CA GLU A 630 2.44 -15.75 67.04
C GLU A 630 2.08 -17.22 66.80
N PHE A 631 2.33 -18.11 67.78
CA PHE A 631 1.95 -19.52 67.70
C PHE A 631 0.43 -19.72 67.76
N GLU A 632 -0.28 -18.97 68.60
CA GLU A 632 -1.76 -18.90 68.58
C GLU A 632 -2.28 -18.43 67.23
N SER A 633 -1.62 -17.44 66.64
CA SER A 633 -1.99 -16.89 65.34
C SER A 633 -1.72 -17.88 64.20
N LEU A 634 -0.61 -18.63 64.25
CA LEU A 634 -0.31 -19.71 63.31
C LEU A 634 -1.37 -20.80 63.33
N VAL A 635 -1.79 -21.25 64.52
CA VAL A 635 -2.88 -22.21 64.66
C VAL A 635 -4.18 -21.62 64.11
N GLY A 636 -4.46 -20.34 64.36
CA GLY A 636 -5.59 -19.64 63.75
C GLY A 636 -5.54 -19.64 62.22
N SER A 637 -4.37 -19.35 61.63
CA SER A 637 -4.17 -19.41 60.19
C SER A 637 -4.38 -20.81 59.64
N LEU A 638 -3.99 -21.86 60.35
CA LEU A 638 -4.23 -23.25 59.92
C LEU A 638 -5.73 -23.56 59.85
N TYR A 639 -6.53 -23.10 60.82
CA TYR A 639 -7.99 -23.25 60.73
C TYR A 639 -8.62 -22.36 59.66
N ALA A 640 -8.03 -21.19 59.37
CA ALA A 640 -8.48 -20.37 58.25
C ALA A 640 -8.20 -21.04 56.89
N ASP A 641 -7.09 -21.77 56.78
CA ASP A 641 -6.74 -22.61 55.63
C ASP A 641 -7.73 -23.77 55.46
N ASP A 642 -8.23 -24.32 56.58
CA ASP A 642 -9.34 -25.28 56.62
C ASP A 642 -10.73 -24.63 56.36
N ASP A 643 -10.79 -23.43 55.77
CA ASP A 643 -12.01 -22.66 55.43
C ASP A 643 -12.88 -22.18 56.64
N TYR A 644 -12.30 -22.03 57.84
CA TYR A 644 -13.00 -21.43 58.98
C TYR A 644 -12.83 -19.90 59.07
N ASP A 645 -13.86 -19.20 59.52
CA ASP A 645 -13.76 -17.81 59.97
C ASP A 645 -13.14 -17.78 61.37
N ILE A 646 -11.98 -17.16 61.51
CA ILE A 646 -11.16 -17.22 62.73
C ILE A 646 -11.20 -15.92 63.54
N GLU A 647 -11.14 -16.06 64.85
CA GLU A 647 -11.00 -14.97 65.81
C GLU A 647 -10.00 -15.39 66.90
N VAL A 648 -8.79 -14.81 66.85
CA VAL A 648 -7.75 -15.01 67.87
C VAL A 648 -8.01 -14.07 69.04
N THR A 649 -8.15 -14.61 70.25
CA THR A 649 -8.48 -13.83 71.45
C THR A 649 -7.20 -13.34 72.14
N THR A 650 -7.26 -12.15 72.75
CA THR A 650 -6.15 -11.61 73.57
C THR A 650 -6.57 -11.39 75.02
N ASP A 651 -7.83 -11.68 75.36
CA ASP A 651 -8.45 -11.38 76.64
C ASP A 651 -8.37 -12.57 77.60
N THR A 652 -7.76 -12.37 78.77
CA THR A 652 -7.56 -13.43 79.78
C THR A 652 -8.88 -13.95 80.41
N ASN A 653 -10.03 -13.39 80.04
CA ASN A 653 -11.35 -13.71 80.58
C ASN A 653 -12.20 -14.67 79.73
N ASP A 654 -11.70 -15.13 78.57
CA ASP A 654 -12.48 -15.90 77.59
C ASP A 654 -12.55 -17.41 77.88
N GLY A 655 -12.38 -17.79 79.15
CA GLY A 655 -12.50 -19.18 79.58
C GLY A 655 -11.35 -20.10 79.15
N GLY A 656 -10.26 -19.53 78.63
CA GLY A 656 -9.08 -20.25 78.16
C GLY A 656 -9.15 -20.69 76.69
N VAL A 657 -10.05 -20.11 75.89
CA VAL A 657 -10.07 -20.24 74.43
C VAL A 657 -9.13 -19.21 73.83
N ASP A 658 -8.17 -19.67 73.02
CA ASP A 658 -7.15 -18.82 72.39
C ASP A 658 -7.52 -18.52 70.93
N VAL A 659 -8.22 -19.43 70.23
CA VAL A 659 -8.79 -19.20 68.89
C VAL A 659 -10.23 -19.72 68.79
N TRP A 660 -11.13 -18.91 68.23
CA TRP A 660 -12.45 -19.35 67.78
C TRP A 660 -12.43 -19.57 66.27
N ALA A 661 -12.83 -20.76 65.82
CA ALA A 661 -12.95 -21.09 64.39
C ALA A 661 -14.41 -21.43 64.08
N ARG A 662 -15.02 -20.72 63.13
CA ARG A 662 -16.46 -20.85 62.79
C ARG A 662 -16.63 -21.20 61.32
N SER A 663 -17.37 -22.27 61.06
CA SER A 663 -17.88 -22.59 59.72
C SER A 663 -19.41 -22.58 59.75
N PRO A 664 -20.12 -22.62 58.60
CA PRO A 664 -21.58 -22.62 58.58
C PRO A 664 -22.24 -23.76 59.38
N GLY A 665 -21.50 -24.83 59.68
CA GLY A 665 -22.01 -26.03 60.36
C GLY A 665 -21.52 -26.22 61.80
N GLU A 666 -20.47 -25.53 62.24
CA GLU A 666 -19.91 -25.73 63.57
C GLU A 666 -19.09 -24.53 64.09
N THR A 667 -19.09 -24.37 65.42
CA THR A 667 -18.19 -23.48 66.16
C THR A 667 -17.18 -24.29 66.95
N VAL A 668 -15.90 -24.10 66.66
CA VAL A 668 -14.78 -24.78 67.29
C VAL A 668 -14.05 -23.82 68.22
N ALA A 669 -13.90 -24.21 69.49
CA ALA A 669 -13.10 -23.48 70.46
C ALA A 669 -11.74 -24.14 70.62
N VAL A 670 -10.68 -23.44 70.23
CA VAL A 670 -9.31 -23.95 70.21
C VAL A 670 -8.51 -23.33 71.35
N GLN A 671 -7.85 -24.18 72.13
CA GLN A 671 -6.88 -23.76 73.14
C GLN A 671 -5.48 -24.18 72.68
N VAL A 672 -4.57 -23.22 72.63
CA VAL A 672 -3.21 -23.40 72.14
C VAL A 672 -2.25 -23.40 73.31
N LYS A 673 -1.37 -24.41 73.37
CA LYS A 673 -0.36 -24.53 74.43
C LYS A 673 1.00 -24.78 73.81
N GLN A 674 1.79 -23.72 73.69
CA GLN A 674 3.20 -23.81 73.32
C GLN A 674 4.01 -24.24 74.55
N HIS A 675 4.59 -25.44 74.52
CA HIS A 675 5.38 -26.00 75.62
C HIS A 675 6.74 -26.46 75.13
N SER A 676 7.81 -26.20 75.91
CA SER A 676 9.15 -26.66 75.55
C SER A 676 9.20 -28.20 75.42
N PRO A 677 10.04 -28.74 74.52
CA PRO A 677 10.16 -30.18 74.28
C PRO A 677 10.32 -30.99 75.58
N GLY A 678 9.55 -32.08 75.71
CA GLY A 678 9.57 -32.97 76.88
C GLY A 678 8.59 -32.58 78.02
N ASN A 679 7.87 -31.47 77.90
CA ASN A 679 6.72 -31.18 78.78
C ASN A 679 5.43 -31.69 78.15
N THR A 680 4.54 -32.29 78.95
CA THR A 680 3.26 -32.80 78.45
C THR A 680 2.09 -31.93 78.88
N VAL A 681 1.09 -31.74 78.01
CA VAL A 681 -0.18 -31.12 78.39
C VAL A 681 -1.02 -32.11 79.20
N GLY A 682 -1.36 -31.73 80.43
CA GLY A 682 -2.16 -32.55 81.34
C GLY A 682 -3.66 -32.29 81.25
N ARG A 683 -4.45 -33.22 81.81
CA ARG A 683 -5.93 -33.21 81.84
C ARG A 683 -6.58 -31.88 82.24
N ARG A 684 -5.92 -31.07 83.07
CA ARG A 684 -6.47 -29.81 83.60
C ARG A 684 -6.85 -28.82 82.50
N VAL A 685 -6.07 -28.75 81.42
CA VAL A 685 -6.30 -27.84 80.28
C VAL A 685 -7.62 -28.22 79.60
N LEU A 686 -7.77 -29.50 79.26
CA LEU A 686 -8.98 -30.05 78.66
C LEU A 686 -10.23 -29.81 79.53
N GLN A 687 -10.12 -29.98 80.86
CA GLN A 687 -11.22 -29.74 81.79
C GLN A 687 -11.67 -28.28 81.85
N GLN A 688 -10.76 -27.32 81.63
CA GLN A 688 -11.12 -25.91 81.57
C GLN A 688 -11.90 -25.62 80.29
N LEU A 689 -11.43 -26.14 79.16
CA LEU A 689 -12.04 -25.94 77.86
C LEU A 689 -13.39 -26.66 77.71
N ALA A 690 -13.59 -27.80 78.39
CA ALA A 690 -14.87 -28.53 78.43
C ALA A 690 -16.05 -27.66 78.90
N SER A 691 -15.78 -26.64 79.72
CA SER A 691 -16.82 -25.71 80.18
C SER A 691 -17.44 -24.88 79.05
N THR A 692 -16.75 -24.73 77.92
CA THR A 692 -17.22 -24.00 76.72
C THR A 692 -18.33 -24.75 76.01
N ILE A 693 -18.21 -26.08 75.90
CA ILE A 693 -19.28 -26.96 75.40
C ILE A 693 -20.46 -26.95 76.36
N ALA A 694 -20.21 -27.08 77.67
CA ALA A 694 -21.27 -27.09 78.68
C ALA A 694 -22.08 -25.79 78.72
N LYS A 695 -21.50 -24.65 78.32
CA LYS A 695 -22.18 -23.35 78.16
C LYS A 695 -22.93 -23.20 76.84
N GLY A 696 -22.76 -24.12 75.89
CA GLY A 696 -23.32 -24.05 74.54
C GLY A 696 -22.64 -22.98 73.66
N SER A 697 -21.38 -22.65 73.96
CA SER A 697 -20.62 -21.63 73.21
C SER A 697 -19.76 -22.22 72.08
N ALA A 698 -19.54 -23.54 72.08
CA ALA A 698 -18.84 -24.27 71.03
C ALA A 698 -19.51 -25.64 70.82
N ASP A 699 -19.49 -26.13 69.59
CA ASP A 699 -19.93 -27.48 69.21
C ASP A 699 -18.80 -28.50 69.44
N ARG A 700 -17.55 -28.06 69.30
CA ARG A 700 -16.33 -28.87 69.48
C ARG A 700 -15.23 -28.06 70.14
N VAL A 701 -14.39 -28.71 70.92
CA VAL A 701 -13.19 -28.11 71.52
C VAL A 701 -11.95 -28.83 71.05
N VAL A 702 -10.89 -28.07 70.77
CA VAL A 702 -9.61 -28.63 70.33
C VAL A 702 -8.51 -28.09 71.22
N VAL A 703 -7.65 -28.96 71.72
CA VAL A 703 -6.40 -28.54 72.35
C VAL A 703 -5.26 -28.79 71.39
N VAL A 704 -4.57 -27.72 71.01
CA VAL A 704 -3.39 -27.77 70.13
C VAL A 704 -2.14 -27.50 70.94
N THR A 705 -1.10 -28.28 70.76
CA THR A 705 0.17 -28.08 71.47
C THR A 705 1.38 -28.35 70.59
N SER A 706 2.50 -27.66 70.85
CA SER A 706 3.79 -27.95 70.23
C SER A 706 4.51 -29.16 70.86
N ALA A 707 3.93 -29.79 71.89
CA ALA A 707 4.50 -30.90 72.62
C ALA A 707 3.56 -32.13 72.61
N GLU A 708 3.71 -33.05 73.56
CA GLU A 708 2.88 -34.26 73.67
C GLU A 708 1.77 -34.11 74.72
N PHE A 709 0.73 -34.93 74.64
CA PHE A 709 -0.29 -35.05 75.69
C PHE A 709 0.09 -36.10 76.73
N ALA A 710 -0.17 -35.83 78.00
CA ALA A 710 -0.05 -36.86 79.03
C ALA A 710 -1.13 -37.93 78.84
N ASN A 711 -0.85 -39.19 79.15
CA ASN A 711 -1.85 -40.28 79.08
C ASN A 711 -3.18 -39.93 79.76
N THR A 712 -3.13 -39.22 80.89
CA THR A 712 -4.34 -38.78 81.60
C THR A 712 -5.20 -37.78 80.82
N ALA A 713 -4.62 -36.99 79.91
CA ALA A 713 -5.34 -36.09 79.02
C ALA A 713 -5.96 -36.85 77.85
N ILE A 714 -5.20 -37.77 77.23
CA ILE A 714 -5.67 -38.66 76.15
C ILE A 714 -6.88 -39.48 76.62
N GLU A 715 -6.76 -40.14 77.79
CA GLU A 715 -7.86 -40.90 78.39
C GLU A 715 -9.09 -40.02 78.64
N TYR A 716 -8.89 -38.77 79.06
CA TYR A 716 -10.00 -37.85 79.35
C TYR A 716 -10.71 -37.37 78.08
N ALA A 717 -9.97 -37.06 77.01
CA ALA A 717 -10.56 -36.72 75.72
C ALA A 717 -11.39 -37.90 75.17
N ALA A 718 -10.83 -39.12 75.23
CA ALA A 718 -11.55 -40.33 74.83
C ALA A 718 -12.81 -40.60 75.67
N GLU A 719 -12.77 -40.33 76.98
CA GLU A 719 -13.96 -40.40 77.86
C GLU A 719 -14.99 -39.31 77.55
N PHE A 720 -14.54 -38.13 77.09
CA PHE A 720 -15.40 -36.98 76.78
C PHE A 720 -16.20 -37.21 75.51
N GLY A 721 -15.58 -37.75 74.46
CA GLY A 721 -16.23 -38.05 73.19
C GLY A 721 -15.70 -37.23 72.00
N PRO A 722 -16.32 -37.36 70.82
CA PRO A 722 -15.88 -36.73 69.57
C PRO A 722 -15.93 -35.19 69.59
N GLU A 723 -16.56 -34.59 70.60
CA GLU A 723 -16.59 -33.14 70.79
C GLU A 723 -15.27 -32.58 71.38
N MET A 724 -14.28 -33.42 71.71
CA MET A 724 -12.97 -33.00 72.24
C MET A 724 -11.80 -33.64 71.47
N ASP A 725 -11.10 -32.83 70.67
CA ASP A 725 -9.94 -33.26 69.89
C ASP A 725 -8.61 -32.80 70.49
N LEU A 726 -7.57 -33.59 70.23
CA LEU A 726 -6.19 -33.34 70.63
C LEU A 726 -5.33 -33.27 69.37
N VAL A 727 -4.54 -32.20 69.25
CA VAL A 727 -3.56 -32.02 68.17
C VAL A 727 -2.21 -31.80 68.83
N ASP A 728 -1.37 -32.84 68.82
CA ASP A 728 -0.03 -32.77 69.39
C ASP A 728 0.97 -32.16 68.41
N GLY A 729 2.25 -32.08 68.80
CA GLY A 729 3.28 -31.48 67.96
C GLY A 729 3.52 -32.21 66.63
N ASP A 730 3.35 -33.54 66.56
CA ASP A 730 3.46 -34.28 65.30
C ASP A 730 2.21 -34.09 64.44
N ASP A 731 1.02 -34.14 65.05
CA ASP A 731 -0.24 -33.86 64.36
C ASP A 731 -0.27 -32.45 63.76
N LEU A 732 0.24 -31.48 64.50
CA LEU A 732 0.32 -30.09 64.06
C LEU A 732 1.30 -29.94 62.89
N VAL A 733 2.48 -30.55 62.97
CA VAL A 733 3.45 -30.59 61.85
C VAL A 733 2.85 -31.21 60.60
N ARG A 734 2.11 -32.32 60.74
CA ARG A 734 1.43 -32.98 59.61
C ARG A 734 0.42 -32.06 58.95
N ARG A 735 -0.45 -31.44 59.74
CA ARG A 735 -1.49 -30.52 59.22
C ARG A 735 -0.87 -29.29 58.56
N LEU A 736 0.16 -28.69 59.17
CA LEU A 736 0.85 -27.54 58.61
C LEU A 736 1.61 -27.88 57.32
N SER A 737 2.25 -29.04 57.25
CA SER A 737 2.94 -29.52 56.03
C SER A 737 1.98 -29.82 54.87
N ALA A 738 0.69 -30.00 55.16
CA ALA A 738 -0.36 -30.24 54.17
C ALA A 738 -1.22 -28.99 53.88
N SER A 739 -0.90 -27.86 54.51
CA SER A 739 -1.59 -26.57 54.34
C SER A 739 -0.82 -25.64 53.40
N ASP A 740 -1.45 -24.57 52.92
CA ASP A 740 -0.77 -23.53 52.11
C ASP A 740 0.12 -22.61 52.96
N LEU A 741 0.29 -22.89 54.25
CA LEU A 741 1.12 -22.10 55.16
C LEU A 741 2.59 -22.53 55.04
N PRO A 742 3.50 -21.63 54.61
CA PRO A 742 4.90 -21.99 54.47
C PRO A 742 5.57 -22.07 55.85
N PRO A 743 6.54 -23.00 56.04
CA PRO A 743 7.35 -23.01 57.26
C PRO A 743 8.12 -21.69 57.39
N PRO A 744 8.48 -21.27 58.62
CA PRO A 744 9.24 -20.06 58.84
C PRO A 744 10.56 -20.16 58.08
N ARG A 745 10.89 -19.13 57.28
CA ARG A 745 12.16 -19.07 56.57
C ARG A 745 13.29 -19.14 57.60
N THR A 746 14.02 -20.26 57.62
CA THR A 746 15.32 -20.33 58.28
C THR A 746 16.20 -19.24 57.66
N ILE A 747 16.40 -18.14 58.38
CA ILE A 747 17.53 -17.27 58.12
C ILE A 747 18.73 -18.14 58.50
N GLU A 748 19.43 -18.71 57.51
CA GLU A 748 20.70 -19.37 57.76
C GLU A 748 21.59 -18.39 58.56
N PRO A 749 22.24 -18.85 59.64
CA PRO A 749 23.02 -18.00 60.53
C PRO A 749 24.22 -17.32 59.86
#